data_AF-A0A0G2G8L0-F1
#
_entry.id   AF-A0A0G2G8L0-F1
#
_cell.length_a   1.000
_cell.length_b   1.000
_cell.length_c   1.000
_cell.angle_alpha   90.00
_cell.angle_beta   90.00
_cell.angle_gamma   90.00
#
_symmetry.space_group_name_H-M   'P 1'
#
loop_
_entity.id
_entity.type
_entity.pdbx_description
1 polymer ?
#
loop_
_entity_poly.entity_id
_entity_poly.type
_entity_poly.pdbx_seq_one_letter_code
_entity_poly.pdbx_strand_id
1 'polypeptide(L)'
;MMARKVAPALGAGCTCVIKSAGETPFSANALAKLGEEAGVPKGVINIVTALENTAEIGLTLCSSEIVRKISFTGSTRVGKLLMKQSSDTLKKLSLELGGNAAFIIYDDADLQEAVTGVLASKFKVSGQTCVSANRIFVQDKVYDKFCGLLKEAVSKLKVGHGFDKSTTQGPLTAENSIAKVTEHVDDAVKKGATVVVGGEQLTSLGPNFFAPTILAGMRDEMKIAHEETFGPVAGLFKFSTEEEVIARANNTDVGLAGYVYTRDIGRSTRSYETLQAGMVAINSGVVSDAASPFGGVKHSGFGREGSKYGILDYMEMKTVIMGGIDVKFEPVALRIAMAQNKNHRESRPSVNASEAGQRNDPITISEITEVARGCMKKEVWDYYACGTDDQIALRENIEAFDRLKILPRVFRDVSTVDTSTTILGKKYPIPIGIAPSAMQKLAGGEGELDVSRAASELGVNMTLSSQSTTSLEDVMACRSKNEGAFCPGYWFQIYLTADLERSVPLIKRAEEAGYQALVLTVDTPVLGNRINERKTPLVLPANLYLANIEKHKQVPTERKPSFNRRLMDARTASEASNVISQAGGSMHSSSLTWESTVPFLRRTTSLKIILKGIMSPSDAIVVSNHGGRQLDSAPSTIEVLPSIATAVRGRIPVILDGGIRRGSDVFKALALGADFVLVGRPVLWGLAYDGQQGVERVLQILERELARTMALAGVSRVVDVNGELVGVRREGYGFGIAKL
;
A
#
# COMPACT_ATOMS: atom_id res chain seq x y z
N MET A 1 12.44 -8.59 -25.48
CA MET A 1 13.47 -8.83 -24.45
C MET A 1 14.23 -7.55 -24.13
N MET A 2 14.94 -6.94 -25.08
CA MET A 2 15.71 -5.69 -24.88
C MET A 2 14.99 -4.60 -24.07
N ALA A 3 13.73 -4.30 -24.39
CA ALA A 3 12.95 -3.29 -23.67
C ALA A 3 12.85 -3.55 -22.15
N ARG A 4 12.78 -4.81 -21.69
CA ARG A 4 12.70 -5.15 -20.26
C ARG A 4 13.97 -4.82 -19.48
N LYS A 5 15.12 -4.79 -20.16
CA LYS A 5 16.43 -4.46 -19.58
C LYS A 5 16.72 -2.96 -19.71
N VAL A 6 16.45 -2.39 -20.89
CA VAL A 6 16.77 -0.98 -21.17
C VAL A 6 15.86 -0.04 -20.38
N ALA A 7 14.55 -0.32 -20.29
CA ALA A 7 13.62 0.56 -19.59
C ALA A 7 13.99 0.83 -18.11
N PRO A 8 14.22 -0.19 -17.24
CA PRO A 8 14.66 0.06 -15.87
C PRO A 8 16.06 0.67 -15.78
N ALA A 9 16.98 0.34 -16.71
CA ALA A 9 18.30 0.96 -16.74
C ALA A 9 18.21 2.48 -16.96
N LEU A 10 17.42 2.91 -17.96
CA LEU A 10 17.17 4.32 -18.23
C LEU A 10 16.44 4.99 -17.06
N GLY A 11 15.46 4.30 -16.45
CA GLY A 11 14.75 4.78 -15.26
C GLY A 11 15.67 5.02 -14.06
N ALA A 12 16.74 4.22 -13.92
CA ALA A 12 17.79 4.42 -12.93
C ALA A 12 18.85 5.47 -13.33
N GLY A 13 18.73 6.06 -14.52
CA GLY A 13 19.69 7.04 -15.05
C GLY A 13 20.94 6.43 -15.69
N CYS A 14 20.96 5.13 -15.98
CA CYS A 14 22.06 4.47 -16.65
C CYS A 14 22.03 4.70 -18.17
N THR A 15 23.20 4.89 -18.78
CA THR A 15 23.36 4.73 -20.23
C THR A 15 23.59 3.26 -20.58
N CYS A 16 23.22 2.87 -21.80
CA CYS A 16 23.23 1.47 -22.23
C CYS A 16 24.07 1.28 -23.50
N VAL A 17 24.93 0.26 -23.47
CA VAL A 17 25.55 -0.34 -24.65
C VAL A 17 24.93 -1.72 -24.86
N ILE A 18 24.19 -1.89 -25.95
CA ILE A 18 23.47 -3.11 -26.27
C ILE A 18 24.22 -3.88 -27.36
N LYS A 19 24.76 -5.05 -27.01
CA LYS A 19 25.16 -6.05 -28.00
C LYS A 19 24.00 -7.00 -28.27
N SER A 20 23.32 -6.82 -29.40
CA SER A 20 22.25 -7.74 -29.86
C SER A 20 22.83 -9.06 -30.39
N ALA A 21 21.99 -10.09 -30.51
CA ALA A 21 22.40 -11.33 -31.20
C ALA A 21 22.82 -11.00 -32.64
N GLY A 22 23.92 -11.59 -33.11
CA GLY A 22 24.45 -11.30 -34.44
C GLY A 22 23.57 -11.87 -35.57
N GLU A 23 22.84 -12.93 -35.25
CA GLU A 23 21.95 -13.67 -36.14
C GLU A 23 20.61 -12.96 -36.36
N THR A 24 20.14 -12.18 -35.37
CA THR A 24 18.81 -11.54 -35.38
C THR A 24 18.83 -10.08 -34.86
N PRO A 25 19.64 -9.16 -35.43
CA PRO A 25 19.85 -7.84 -34.85
C PRO A 25 18.72 -6.82 -35.12
N PHE A 26 17.91 -7.02 -36.15
CA PHE A 26 17.04 -5.97 -36.68
C PHE A 26 15.97 -5.46 -35.71
N SER A 27 15.37 -6.33 -34.88
CA SER A 27 14.38 -5.88 -33.88
C SER A 27 15.01 -4.99 -32.80
N ALA A 28 16.28 -5.21 -32.43
CA ALA A 28 16.99 -4.35 -31.51
C ALA A 28 17.29 -2.98 -32.16
N ASN A 29 17.71 -2.99 -33.43
CA ASN A 29 17.98 -1.76 -34.20
C ASN A 29 16.71 -0.90 -34.34
N ALA A 30 15.56 -1.53 -34.62
CA ALA A 30 14.28 -0.84 -34.66
C ALA A 30 13.94 -0.20 -33.32
N LEU A 31 14.24 -0.87 -32.19
CA LEU A 31 13.99 -0.29 -30.87
C LEU A 31 14.87 0.94 -30.58
N ALA A 32 16.12 0.97 -31.05
CA ALA A 32 16.94 2.18 -30.97
C ALA A 32 16.37 3.33 -31.82
N LYS A 33 15.85 3.01 -33.02
CA LYS A 33 15.20 4.03 -33.86
C LYS A 33 13.96 4.61 -33.18
N LEU A 34 13.12 3.77 -32.59
CA LEU A 34 11.98 4.20 -31.80
C LEU A 34 12.39 5.02 -30.57
N GLY A 35 13.52 4.69 -29.93
CA GLY A 35 14.09 5.48 -28.84
C GLY A 35 14.51 6.88 -29.29
N GLU A 36 15.14 7.00 -30.45
CA GLU A 36 15.48 8.30 -31.07
C GLU A 36 14.22 9.12 -31.35
N GLU A 37 13.19 8.51 -31.98
CA GLU A 37 11.91 9.16 -32.28
C GLU A 37 11.16 9.59 -31.01
N ALA A 38 11.27 8.82 -29.93
CA ALA A 38 10.71 9.15 -28.62
C ALA A 38 11.48 10.26 -27.88
N GLY A 39 12.61 10.74 -28.41
CA GLY A 39 13.39 11.84 -27.84
C GLY A 39 14.46 11.40 -26.82
N VAL A 40 14.87 10.13 -26.80
CA VAL A 40 16.01 9.69 -25.97
C VAL A 40 17.29 10.41 -26.44
N PRO A 41 18.07 11.05 -25.55
CA PRO A 41 19.26 11.78 -25.96
C PRO A 41 20.31 10.89 -26.66
N LYS A 42 21.02 11.48 -27.64
CA LYS A 42 22.11 10.79 -28.36
C LYS A 42 23.17 10.28 -27.38
N GLY A 43 23.64 9.05 -27.59
CA GLY A 43 24.65 8.40 -26.76
C GLY A 43 24.12 7.72 -25.48
N VAL A 44 22.84 7.87 -25.14
CA VAL A 44 22.22 7.17 -23.99
C VAL A 44 21.93 5.71 -24.32
N ILE A 45 21.48 5.42 -25.55
CA ILE A 45 21.29 4.07 -26.07
C ILE A 45 22.26 3.90 -27.24
N ASN A 46 23.14 2.91 -27.15
CA ASN A 46 24.10 2.58 -28.19
C ASN A 46 23.94 1.10 -28.56
N ILE A 47 23.90 0.78 -29.85
CA ILE A 47 23.81 -0.61 -30.32
C ILE A 47 25.11 -1.00 -31.01
N VAL A 48 25.65 -2.14 -30.63
CA VAL A 48 26.77 -2.80 -31.30
C VAL A 48 26.24 -4.06 -31.95
N THR A 49 26.21 -4.08 -33.28
CA THR A 49 25.86 -5.27 -34.07
C THR A 49 27.13 -5.93 -34.56
N ALA A 50 27.34 -7.19 -34.18
CA ALA A 50 28.47 -7.97 -34.66
C ALA A 50 28.18 -9.46 -34.55
N LEU A 51 28.67 -10.24 -35.51
CA LEU A 51 28.58 -11.70 -35.49
C LEU A 51 29.98 -12.30 -35.26
N GLU A 52 30.93 -11.94 -36.11
CA GLU A 52 32.27 -12.54 -36.20
C GLU A 52 33.12 -12.38 -34.93
N ASN A 53 33.14 -11.20 -34.29
CA ASN A 53 33.98 -10.90 -33.12
C ASN A 53 33.18 -10.82 -31.81
N THR A 54 32.06 -11.55 -31.70
CA THR A 54 31.17 -11.50 -30.51
C THR A 54 31.88 -11.78 -29.19
N ALA A 55 32.83 -12.72 -29.16
CA ALA A 55 33.57 -13.08 -27.94
C ALA A 55 34.50 -11.95 -27.46
N GLU A 56 35.19 -11.29 -28.39
CA GLU A 56 36.08 -10.16 -28.08
C GLU A 56 35.31 -8.96 -27.53
N ILE A 57 34.13 -8.66 -28.10
CA ILE A 57 33.24 -7.62 -27.60
C ILE A 57 32.76 -7.96 -26.19
N GLY A 58 32.33 -9.20 -25.96
CA GLY A 58 31.90 -9.66 -24.64
C GLY A 58 32.99 -9.50 -23.58
N LEU A 59 34.22 -9.93 -23.90
CA LEU A 59 35.38 -9.75 -23.03
C LEU A 59 35.67 -8.27 -22.76
N THR A 60 35.65 -7.42 -23.79
CA THR A 60 35.88 -5.97 -23.69
C THR A 60 34.87 -5.30 -22.76
N LEU A 61 33.59 -5.65 -22.87
CA LEU A 61 32.55 -5.12 -21.99
C LEU A 61 32.72 -5.61 -20.54
N CYS A 62 33.13 -6.87 -20.35
CA CYS A 62 33.35 -7.44 -19.01
C CYS A 62 34.61 -6.91 -18.32
N SER A 63 35.68 -6.61 -19.05
CA SER A 63 36.94 -6.10 -18.49
C SER A 63 37.00 -4.57 -18.35
N SER A 64 36.08 -3.83 -18.98
CA SER A 64 36.07 -2.35 -18.94
C SER A 64 35.79 -1.77 -17.55
N GLU A 65 36.65 -0.92 -17.02
CA GLU A 65 36.43 -0.17 -15.76
C GLU A 65 35.28 0.86 -15.83
N ILE A 66 34.83 1.21 -17.04
CA ILE A 66 33.76 2.18 -17.27
C ILE A 66 32.39 1.50 -17.12
N VAL A 67 32.26 0.27 -17.62
CA VAL A 67 31.01 -0.50 -17.53
C VAL A 67 30.82 -0.95 -16.09
N ARG A 68 29.73 -0.54 -15.43
CA ARG A 68 29.48 -0.89 -14.02
C ARG A 68 28.61 -2.14 -13.84
N LYS A 69 27.87 -2.51 -14.88
CA LYS A 69 26.91 -3.62 -14.83
C LYS A 69 26.81 -4.33 -16.17
N ILE A 70 26.71 -5.66 -16.13
CA ILE A 70 26.36 -6.49 -17.28
C ILE A 70 25.00 -7.13 -17.04
N SER A 71 24.10 -7.01 -18.02
CA SER A 71 22.82 -7.71 -18.06
C SER A 71 22.80 -8.61 -19.29
N PHE A 72 22.63 -9.91 -19.08
CA PHE A 72 22.74 -10.91 -20.15
C PHE A 72 21.52 -11.84 -20.17
N THR A 73 21.07 -12.17 -21.38
CA THR A 73 20.06 -13.20 -21.65
C THR A 73 20.67 -14.20 -22.61
N GLY A 74 20.69 -15.49 -22.26
CA GLY A 74 21.22 -16.52 -23.14
C GLY A 74 21.61 -17.82 -22.44
N SER A 75 22.56 -18.56 -23.01
CA SER A 75 22.92 -19.88 -22.47
C SER A 75 23.64 -19.78 -21.11
N THR A 76 23.41 -20.77 -20.25
CA THR A 76 24.11 -20.92 -18.96
C THR A 76 25.63 -20.93 -19.11
N ARG A 77 26.15 -21.60 -20.15
CA ARG A 77 27.59 -21.66 -20.45
C ARG A 77 28.18 -20.27 -20.65
N VAL A 78 27.52 -19.43 -21.45
CA VAL A 78 27.97 -18.05 -21.70
C VAL A 78 27.80 -17.19 -20.45
N GLY A 79 26.70 -17.33 -19.71
CA GLY A 79 26.52 -16.63 -18.43
C GLY A 79 27.64 -16.89 -17.42
N LYS A 80 28.08 -18.15 -17.29
CA LYS A 80 29.23 -18.52 -16.45
C LYS A 80 30.54 -17.89 -16.94
N LEU A 81 30.75 -17.83 -18.27
CA LEU A 81 31.91 -17.17 -18.86
C LEU A 81 31.91 -15.66 -18.57
N LEU A 82 30.79 -14.97 -18.77
CA LEU A 82 30.68 -13.53 -18.51
C LEU A 82 30.88 -13.22 -17.03
N MET A 83 30.36 -14.07 -16.14
CA MET A 83 30.59 -13.95 -14.70
C MET A 83 32.07 -14.07 -14.36
N LYS A 84 32.78 -15.06 -14.93
CA LYS A 84 34.22 -15.21 -14.77
C LYS A 84 34.99 -14.01 -15.32
N GLN A 85 34.62 -13.50 -16.50
CA GLN A 85 35.30 -12.35 -17.11
C GLN A 85 35.02 -11.02 -16.39
N SER A 86 33.93 -10.95 -15.61
CA SER A 86 33.55 -9.75 -14.86
C SER A 86 34.14 -9.69 -13.45
N SER A 87 34.79 -10.77 -12.98
CA SER A 87 35.25 -10.87 -11.57
C SER A 87 36.28 -9.82 -11.21
N ASP A 88 37.20 -9.50 -12.11
CA ASP A 88 38.36 -8.63 -11.81
C ASP A 88 37.93 -7.19 -11.51
N THR A 89 36.74 -6.81 -11.94
CA THR A 89 36.17 -5.46 -11.77
C THR A 89 34.94 -5.45 -10.85
N LEU A 90 34.58 -6.61 -10.29
CA LEU A 90 33.43 -6.81 -9.40
C LEU A 90 32.12 -6.22 -9.95
N LYS A 91 31.90 -6.30 -11.28
CA LYS A 91 30.68 -5.77 -11.90
C LYS A 91 29.45 -6.51 -11.38
N LYS A 92 28.37 -5.74 -11.17
CA LYS A 92 27.06 -6.31 -10.90
C LYS A 92 26.55 -7.04 -12.15
N LEU A 93 25.95 -8.22 -11.94
CA LEU A 93 25.44 -9.06 -13.01
C LEU A 93 23.93 -9.28 -12.84
N SER A 94 23.17 -9.19 -13.92
CA SER A 94 21.82 -9.77 -14.01
C SER A 94 21.84 -10.79 -15.13
N LEU A 95 21.64 -12.05 -14.77
CA LEU A 95 21.77 -13.18 -15.67
C LEU A 95 20.41 -13.89 -15.76
N GLU A 96 19.81 -13.82 -16.94
CA GLU A 96 18.62 -14.59 -17.28
C GLU A 96 19.04 -15.69 -18.25
N LEU A 97 19.28 -16.88 -17.71
CA LEU A 97 19.94 -17.96 -18.43
C LEU A 97 18.98 -19.11 -18.73
N GLY A 98 19.44 -20.01 -19.60
CA GLY A 98 18.69 -21.16 -20.13
C GLY A 98 17.76 -21.87 -19.14
N GLY A 99 16.67 -22.41 -19.69
CA GLY A 99 15.65 -23.09 -18.92
C GLY A 99 15.53 -24.57 -19.27
N ASN A 100 14.84 -25.32 -18.43
CA ASN A 100 14.34 -26.64 -18.76
C ASN A 100 13.00 -26.85 -18.05
N ALA A 101 12.06 -25.95 -18.38
CA ALA A 101 10.87 -25.73 -17.58
C ALA A 101 10.02 -27.00 -17.45
N ALA A 102 9.62 -27.30 -16.21
CA ALA A 102 8.68 -28.36 -15.90
C ALA A 102 7.25 -27.85 -16.13
N PHE A 103 6.40 -28.68 -16.71
CA PHE A 103 4.98 -28.41 -16.90
C PHE A 103 4.19 -29.58 -16.33
N ILE A 104 3.56 -29.38 -15.18
CA ILE A 104 2.94 -30.44 -14.37
C ILE A 104 1.43 -30.38 -14.53
N ILE A 105 0.82 -31.51 -14.86
CA ILE A 105 -0.63 -31.65 -15.08
C ILE A 105 -1.15 -32.75 -14.17
N TYR A 106 -1.91 -32.35 -13.15
CA TYR A 106 -2.55 -33.27 -12.21
C TYR A 106 -3.88 -33.82 -12.76
N ASP A 107 -4.37 -34.90 -12.15
CA ASP A 107 -5.59 -35.60 -12.57
C ASP A 107 -6.88 -34.77 -12.43
N ASP A 108 -6.86 -33.76 -11.57
CA ASP A 108 -7.96 -32.82 -11.34
C ASP A 108 -7.93 -31.59 -12.26
N ALA A 109 -6.90 -31.45 -13.10
CA ALA A 109 -6.73 -30.32 -14.01
C ALA A 109 -7.78 -30.28 -15.12
N ASP A 110 -8.06 -29.08 -15.62
CA ASP A 110 -8.74 -28.94 -16.90
C ASP A 110 -7.77 -29.28 -18.05
N LEU A 111 -8.00 -30.43 -18.70
CA LEU A 111 -7.09 -30.92 -19.74
C LEU A 111 -7.10 -30.04 -21.00
N GLN A 112 -8.21 -29.35 -21.32
CA GLN A 112 -8.26 -28.47 -22.49
C GLN A 112 -7.45 -27.19 -22.25
N GLU A 113 -7.57 -26.63 -21.05
CA GLU A 113 -6.72 -25.50 -20.65
C GLU A 113 -5.24 -25.90 -20.59
N ALA A 114 -4.93 -27.10 -20.09
CA ALA A 114 -3.57 -27.61 -20.04
C ALA A 114 -2.97 -27.79 -21.45
N VAL A 115 -3.74 -28.31 -22.41
CA VAL A 115 -3.30 -28.42 -23.83
C VAL A 115 -3.04 -27.03 -24.42
N THR A 116 -3.95 -26.09 -24.18
CA THR A 116 -3.76 -24.69 -24.62
C THR A 116 -2.50 -24.08 -23.99
N GLY A 117 -2.25 -24.37 -22.72
CA GLY A 117 -1.04 -23.96 -22.02
C GLY A 117 0.24 -24.56 -22.58
N VAL A 118 0.23 -25.85 -22.94
CA VAL A 118 1.37 -26.50 -23.59
C VAL A 118 1.63 -25.90 -24.97
N LEU A 119 0.59 -25.62 -25.76
CA LEU A 119 0.76 -24.93 -27.05
C LEU A 119 1.41 -23.55 -26.87
N ALA A 120 0.90 -22.75 -25.94
CA ALA A 120 1.38 -21.41 -25.66
C ALA A 120 2.81 -21.36 -25.08
N SER A 121 3.21 -22.37 -24.32
CA SER A 121 4.55 -22.46 -23.70
C SER A 121 5.57 -23.17 -24.59
N LYS A 122 5.24 -24.33 -25.17
CA LYS A 122 6.20 -25.18 -25.88
C LYS A 122 6.35 -24.84 -27.36
N PHE A 123 5.26 -24.47 -28.05
CA PHE A 123 5.28 -24.28 -29.52
C PHE A 123 5.28 -22.81 -29.93
N LYS A 124 5.29 -21.88 -28.98
CA LYS A 124 5.52 -20.46 -29.26
C LYS A 124 6.92 -20.25 -29.84
N VAL A 125 7.01 -19.52 -30.97
CA VAL A 125 8.27 -19.28 -31.71
C VAL A 125 9.00 -20.59 -32.02
N SER A 126 8.26 -21.65 -32.41
CA SER A 126 8.81 -22.97 -32.67
C SER A 126 9.62 -23.55 -31.49
N GLY A 127 9.23 -23.20 -30.26
CA GLY A 127 9.88 -23.64 -29.03
C GLY A 127 11.21 -22.96 -28.69
N GLN A 128 11.60 -21.93 -29.44
CA GLN A 128 12.85 -21.18 -29.25
C GLN A 128 12.69 -20.06 -28.22
N THR A 129 12.24 -20.43 -27.02
CA THR A 129 12.15 -19.52 -25.87
C THR A 129 12.68 -20.22 -24.63
N CYS A 130 13.42 -19.50 -23.78
CA CYS A 130 14.03 -20.05 -22.56
C CYS A 130 13.01 -20.57 -21.54
N VAL A 131 11.77 -20.05 -21.58
CA VAL A 131 10.68 -20.47 -20.70
C VAL A 131 9.85 -21.62 -21.27
N SER A 132 10.19 -22.13 -22.47
CA SER A 132 9.45 -23.23 -23.11
C SER A 132 9.43 -24.48 -22.23
N ALA A 133 8.25 -25.12 -22.13
CA ALA A 133 8.05 -26.34 -21.38
C ALA A 133 8.66 -27.56 -22.08
N ASN A 134 9.81 -28.05 -21.61
CA ASN A 134 10.49 -29.21 -22.21
C ASN A 134 10.13 -30.53 -21.53
N ARG A 135 9.86 -30.48 -20.21
CA ARG A 135 9.52 -31.64 -19.38
C ARG A 135 8.06 -31.55 -18.97
N ILE A 136 7.18 -32.17 -19.74
CA ILE A 136 5.73 -32.13 -19.49
C ILE A 136 5.36 -33.38 -18.69
N PHE A 137 5.11 -33.21 -17.40
CA PHE A 137 4.71 -34.25 -16.48
C PHE A 137 3.19 -34.35 -16.45
N VAL A 138 2.66 -35.54 -16.71
CA VAL A 138 1.21 -35.81 -16.75
C VAL A 138 0.88 -36.97 -15.83
N GLN A 139 -0.09 -36.77 -14.94
CA GLN A 139 -0.44 -37.78 -13.95
C GLN A 139 -1.05 -39.02 -14.63
N ASP A 140 -0.69 -40.20 -14.14
CA ASP A 140 -1.02 -41.50 -14.71
C ASP A 140 -2.48 -41.66 -15.16
N LYS A 141 -3.47 -41.25 -14.36
CA LYS A 141 -4.91 -41.36 -14.66
C LYS A 141 -5.36 -40.56 -15.88
N VAL A 142 -4.66 -39.47 -16.22
CA VAL A 142 -5.02 -38.57 -17.32
C VAL A 142 -4.03 -38.59 -18.49
N TYR A 143 -2.94 -39.36 -18.36
CA TYR A 143 -1.83 -39.39 -19.32
C TYR A 143 -2.27 -39.68 -20.77
N ASP A 144 -2.98 -40.79 -21.00
CA ASP A 144 -3.35 -41.20 -22.36
C ASP A 144 -4.36 -40.23 -22.99
N LYS A 145 -5.33 -39.78 -22.19
CA LYS A 145 -6.32 -38.78 -22.61
C LYS A 145 -5.66 -37.47 -23.00
N PHE A 146 -4.76 -36.96 -22.17
CA PHE A 146 -4.02 -35.73 -22.46
C PHE A 146 -3.14 -35.88 -23.70
N CYS A 147 -2.43 -37.00 -23.86
CA CYS A 147 -1.59 -37.27 -25.03
C CYS A 147 -2.42 -37.24 -26.33
N GLY A 148 -3.63 -37.82 -26.31
CA GLY A 148 -4.55 -37.78 -27.45
C GLY A 148 -5.01 -36.36 -27.80
N LEU A 149 -5.40 -35.57 -26.80
CA LEU A 149 -5.81 -34.18 -27.00
C LEU A 149 -4.66 -33.30 -27.51
N LEU A 150 -3.46 -33.47 -26.97
CA LEU A 150 -2.29 -32.72 -27.41
C LEU A 150 -1.91 -33.08 -28.85
N LYS A 151 -1.99 -34.36 -29.23
CA LYS A 151 -1.76 -34.80 -30.62
C LYS A 151 -2.70 -34.07 -31.57
N GLU A 152 -4.00 -34.06 -31.29
CA GLU A 152 -4.99 -33.37 -32.14
C GLU A 152 -4.67 -31.88 -32.29
N ALA A 153 -4.27 -31.24 -31.20
CA ALA A 153 -3.97 -29.82 -31.18
C ALA A 153 -2.66 -29.49 -31.94
N VAL A 154 -1.61 -30.28 -31.76
CA VAL A 154 -0.32 -30.11 -32.44
C VAL A 154 -0.42 -30.41 -33.94
N SER A 155 -1.23 -31.39 -34.36
CA SER A 155 -1.47 -31.68 -35.78
C SER A 155 -2.13 -30.54 -36.56
N LYS A 156 -2.72 -29.56 -35.87
CA LYS A 156 -3.29 -28.35 -36.50
C LYS A 156 -2.23 -27.27 -36.77
N LEU A 157 -1.02 -27.41 -36.22
CA LEU A 157 0.07 -26.46 -36.46
C LEU A 157 0.62 -26.61 -37.87
N LYS A 158 0.76 -25.48 -38.55
CA LYS A 158 1.31 -25.36 -39.91
C LYS A 158 2.72 -24.79 -39.85
N VAL A 159 3.67 -25.54 -40.40
CA VAL A 159 5.06 -25.12 -40.56
C VAL A 159 5.23 -24.45 -41.92
N GLY A 160 5.90 -23.30 -41.97
CA GLY A 160 6.07 -22.58 -43.23
C GLY A 160 6.82 -21.26 -43.10
N HIS A 161 6.79 -20.47 -44.17
CA HIS A 161 7.46 -19.17 -44.19
C HIS A 161 6.72 -18.15 -43.31
N GLY A 162 7.46 -17.31 -42.57
CA GLY A 162 6.89 -16.34 -41.63
C GLY A 162 6.09 -15.18 -42.26
N PHE A 163 6.05 -15.07 -43.59
CA PHE A 163 5.21 -14.09 -44.30
C PHE A 163 3.86 -14.66 -44.73
N ASP A 164 3.71 -15.99 -44.69
CA ASP A 164 2.43 -16.63 -44.95
C ASP A 164 1.56 -16.56 -43.70
N LYS A 165 0.36 -15.97 -43.83
CA LYS A 165 -0.59 -15.80 -42.73
C LYS A 165 -1.11 -17.12 -42.16
N SER A 166 -1.02 -18.20 -42.92
CA SER A 166 -1.43 -19.54 -42.49
C SER A 166 -0.35 -20.26 -41.68
N THR A 167 0.91 -19.79 -41.74
CA THR A 167 2.02 -20.35 -40.97
C THR A 167 1.83 -20.07 -39.49
N THR A 168 1.91 -21.11 -38.68
CA THR A 168 1.91 -21.02 -37.21
C THR A 168 3.29 -21.28 -36.61
N GLN A 169 4.18 -21.95 -37.35
CA GLN A 169 5.52 -22.36 -36.91
C GLN A 169 6.55 -22.00 -37.98
N GLY A 170 7.55 -21.21 -37.61
CA GLY A 170 8.64 -20.79 -38.49
C GLY A 170 9.89 -21.68 -38.37
N PRO A 171 10.96 -21.35 -39.12
CA PRO A 171 12.22 -22.07 -39.04
C PRO A 171 12.91 -21.87 -37.68
N LEU A 172 13.83 -22.78 -37.37
CA LEU A 172 14.82 -22.61 -36.33
C LEU A 172 15.89 -21.59 -36.76
N THR A 173 16.53 -20.96 -35.77
CA THR A 173 17.43 -19.82 -36.02
C THR A 173 18.73 -20.23 -36.71
N ALA A 174 19.23 -21.46 -36.50
CA ALA A 174 20.49 -21.94 -37.04
C ALA A 174 20.50 -23.47 -37.21
N GLU A 175 21.35 -23.97 -38.10
CA GLU A 175 21.51 -25.42 -38.39
C GLU A 175 21.86 -26.25 -37.15
N ASN A 176 22.69 -25.71 -36.25
CA ASN A 176 23.01 -26.38 -34.97
C ASN A 176 21.76 -26.62 -34.09
N SER A 177 20.70 -25.82 -34.27
CA SER A 177 19.43 -26.03 -33.57
C SER A 177 18.71 -27.27 -34.10
N ILE A 178 18.79 -27.52 -35.41
CA ILE A 178 18.24 -28.73 -36.04
C ILE A 178 18.99 -29.95 -35.54
N ALA A 179 20.33 -29.92 -35.58
CA ALA A 179 21.15 -31.03 -35.10
C ALA A 179 20.81 -31.42 -33.66
N LYS A 180 20.66 -30.43 -32.77
CA LYS A 180 20.29 -30.67 -31.37
C LYS A 180 18.89 -31.26 -31.21
N VAL A 181 17.91 -30.73 -31.95
CA VAL A 181 16.54 -31.25 -31.92
C VAL A 181 16.49 -32.71 -32.39
N THR A 182 17.16 -33.02 -33.51
CA THR A 182 17.26 -34.39 -34.03
C THR A 182 17.95 -35.32 -33.03
N GLU A 183 19.07 -34.89 -32.44
CA GLU A 183 19.80 -35.66 -31.42
C GLU A 183 18.91 -35.99 -30.21
N HIS A 184 18.12 -35.03 -29.73
CA HIS A 184 17.21 -35.22 -28.60
C HIS A 184 16.07 -36.21 -28.93
N VAL A 185 15.52 -36.13 -30.14
CA VAL A 185 14.49 -37.07 -30.61
C VAL A 185 15.07 -38.47 -30.75
N ASP A 186 16.22 -38.61 -31.41
CA ASP A 186 16.91 -39.88 -31.62
C ASP A 186 17.30 -40.55 -30.30
N ASP A 187 17.84 -39.78 -29.33
CA ASP A 187 18.18 -40.29 -28.00
C ASP A 187 16.94 -40.84 -27.28
N ALA A 188 15.84 -40.10 -27.31
CA ALA A 188 14.59 -40.52 -26.68
C ALA A 188 14.04 -41.80 -27.34
N VAL A 189 13.99 -41.87 -28.67
CA VAL A 189 13.52 -43.06 -29.41
C VAL A 189 14.41 -44.26 -29.18
N LYS A 190 15.74 -44.10 -29.22
CA LYS A 190 16.70 -45.18 -28.90
C LYS A 190 16.52 -45.71 -27.47
N LYS A 191 16.09 -44.86 -26.55
CA LYS A 191 15.75 -45.23 -25.17
C LYS A 191 14.28 -45.65 -25.02
N GLY A 192 13.51 -45.83 -26.10
CA GLY A 192 12.17 -46.40 -26.05
C GLY A 192 11.02 -45.41 -25.84
N ALA A 193 11.26 -44.10 -26.04
CA ALA A 193 10.16 -43.17 -26.25
C ALA A 193 9.51 -43.42 -27.62
N THR A 194 8.23 -43.11 -27.74
CA THR A 194 7.47 -43.24 -28.99
C THR A 194 7.16 -41.86 -29.56
N VAL A 195 7.38 -41.69 -30.87
CA VAL A 195 6.97 -40.48 -31.59
C VAL A 195 5.46 -40.54 -31.86
N VAL A 196 4.70 -39.60 -31.29
CA VAL A 196 3.24 -39.53 -31.43
C VAL A 196 2.81 -38.72 -32.65
N VAL A 197 3.59 -37.68 -32.97
CA VAL A 197 3.46 -36.82 -34.15
C VAL A 197 4.82 -36.16 -34.42
N GLY A 198 5.11 -35.84 -35.68
CA GLY A 198 6.38 -35.25 -36.12
C GLY A 198 7.54 -36.22 -36.00
N GLY A 199 8.70 -35.71 -35.58
CA GLY A 199 9.95 -36.46 -35.41
C GLY A 199 10.98 -36.21 -36.51
N GLU A 200 10.62 -35.51 -37.58
CA GLU A 200 11.47 -35.30 -38.74
C GLU A 200 11.80 -33.83 -39.06
N GLN A 201 12.96 -33.65 -39.70
CA GLN A 201 13.33 -32.41 -40.36
C GLN A 201 12.53 -32.25 -41.67
N LEU A 202 11.97 -31.07 -41.90
CA LEU A 202 11.16 -30.75 -43.08
C LEU A 202 12.02 -30.10 -44.15
N THR A 203 12.93 -30.87 -44.73
CA THR A 203 13.92 -30.38 -45.73
C THR A 203 13.28 -29.77 -46.97
N SER A 204 12.04 -30.15 -47.31
CA SER A 204 11.27 -29.55 -48.40
C SER A 204 10.95 -28.07 -48.20
N LEU A 205 10.93 -27.59 -46.96
CA LEU A 205 10.72 -26.17 -46.62
C LEU A 205 12.05 -25.42 -46.46
N GLY A 206 13.15 -26.14 -46.29
CA GLY A 206 14.50 -25.60 -46.10
C GLY A 206 15.28 -26.33 -44.99
N PRO A 207 16.58 -26.03 -44.82
CA PRO A 207 17.45 -26.76 -43.89
C PRO A 207 17.07 -26.53 -42.42
N ASN A 208 16.45 -25.41 -42.07
CA ASN A 208 16.15 -25.03 -40.69
C ASN A 208 14.70 -25.32 -40.26
N PHE A 209 13.96 -26.19 -40.94
CA PHE A 209 12.59 -26.53 -40.57
C PHE A 209 12.51 -27.91 -39.91
N PHE A 210 11.78 -28.00 -38.80
CA PHE A 210 11.56 -29.23 -38.05
C PHE A 210 10.08 -29.38 -37.69
N ALA A 211 9.54 -30.59 -37.78
CA ALA A 211 8.13 -30.84 -37.49
C ALA A 211 7.82 -30.68 -35.99
N PRO A 212 6.71 -30.01 -35.60
CA PRO A 212 6.20 -30.05 -34.24
C PRO A 212 6.04 -31.49 -33.75
N THR A 213 6.76 -31.83 -32.69
CA THR A 213 6.97 -33.22 -32.28
C THR A 213 6.46 -33.46 -30.87
N ILE A 214 5.76 -34.59 -30.67
CA ILE A 214 5.41 -35.09 -29.34
C ILE A 214 6.08 -36.45 -29.13
N LEU A 215 6.80 -36.59 -28.03
CA LEU A 215 7.41 -37.84 -27.58
C LEU A 215 6.66 -38.35 -26.34
N ALA A 216 6.10 -39.55 -26.42
CA ALA A 216 5.46 -40.22 -25.30
C ALA A 216 6.39 -41.28 -24.68
N GLY A 217 6.22 -41.54 -23.39
CA GLY A 217 7.02 -42.53 -22.66
C GLY A 217 8.40 -42.02 -22.29
N MET A 218 8.52 -40.71 -22.07
CA MET A 218 9.79 -40.11 -21.66
C MET A 218 10.21 -40.59 -20.27
N ARG A 219 11.51 -40.79 -20.09
CA ARG A 219 12.14 -41.20 -18.84
C ARG A 219 13.33 -40.30 -18.51
N ASP A 220 13.70 -40.30 -17.24
CA ASP A 220 14.65 -39.32 -16.70
C ASP A 220 16.07 -39.51 -17.28
N GLU A 221 16.44 -40.69 -17.79
CA GLU A 221 17.74 -40.90 -18.43
C GLU A 221 17.88 -40.31 -19.86
N MET A 222 16.81 -39.77 -20.43
CA MET A 222 16.80 -39.19 -21.78
C MET A 222 17.32 -37.75 -21.78
N LYS A 223 18.03 -37.33 -22.83
CA LYS A 223 18.67 -36.00 -22.89
C LYS A 223 17.73 -34.83 -22.61
N ILE A 224 16.50 -34.87 -23.14
CA ILE A 224 15.46 -33.84 -22.92
C ILE A 224 15.17 -33.62 -21.42
N ALA A 225 15.35 -34.62 -20.56
CA ALA A 225 15.14 -34.48 -19.11
C ALA A 225 16.18 -33.57 -18.44
N HIS A 226 17.35 -33.36 -19.06
CA HIS A 226 18.46 -32.60 -18.46
C HIS A 226 18.94 -31.43 -19.34
N GLU A 227 18.70 -31.49 -20.64
CA GLU A 227 19.15 -30.51 -21.61
C GLU A 227 18.00 -29.72 -22.23
N GLU A 228 18.20 -28.42 -22.42
CA GLU A 228 17.26 -27.56 -23.12
C GLU A 228 17.23 -27.87 -24.61
N THR A 229 16.10 -28.37 -25.14
CA THR A 229 15.97 -28.68 -26.57
C THR A 229 16.00 -27.43 -27.47
N PHE A 230 15.41 -26.33 -27.01
CA PHE A 230 15.29 -25.07 -27.77
C PHE A 230 14.73 -25.24 -29.21
N GLY A 231 13.66 -26.03 -29.32
CA GLY A 231 12.98 -26.35 -30.58
C GLY A 231 11.61 -27.00 -30.34
N PRO A 232 10.84 -27.34 -31.37
CA PRO A 232 9.42 -27.66 -31.26
C PRO A 232 9.16 -29.12 -30.86
N VAL A 233 9.81 -29.59 -29.79
CA VAL A 233 9.68 -30.96 -29.26
C VAL A 233 9.10 -30.94 -27.84
N ALA A 234 8.00 -31.64 -27.63
CA ALA A 234 7.30 -31.81 -26.37
C ALA A 234 7.50 -33.24 -25.83
N GLY A 235 8.22 -33.38 -24.71
CA GLY A 235 8.41 -34.69 -24.06
C GLY A 235 7.41 -34.93 -22.93
N LEU A 236 6.62 -36.01 -23.02
CA LEU A 236 5.62 -36.39 -22.02
C LEU A 236 6.17 -37.45 -21.06
N PHE A 237 6.23 -37.08 -19.78
CA PHE A 237 6.67 -37.91 -18.66
C PHE A 237 5.46 -38.28 -17.80
N LYS A 238 5.33 -39.56 -17.46
CA LYS A 238 4.28 -40.03 -16.55
C LYS A 238 4.73 -39.89 -15.09
N PHE A 239 3.83 -39.53 -14.19
CA PHE A 239 4.05 -39.54 -12.73
C PHE A 239 2.81 -40.04 -11.99
N SER A 240 2.94 -40.45 -10.73
CA SER A 240 1.82 -40.95 -9.93
C SER A 240 1.51 -40.09 -8.70
N THR A 241 2.51 -39.48 -8.08
CA THR A 241 2.33 -38.69 -6.83
C THR A 241 2.86 -37.26 -6.94
N GLU A 242 2.33 -36.38 -6.09
CA GLU A 242 2.76 -34.97 -5.98
C GLU A 242 4.24 -34.89 -5.55
N GLU A 243 4.64 -35.69 -4.57
CA GLU A 243 6.00 -35.69 -4.03
C GLU A 243 7.03 -36.14 -5.10
N GLU A 244 6.70 -37.18 -5.85
CA GLU A 244 7.53 -37.68 -6.95
C GLU A 244 7.72 -36.62 -8.03
N VAL A 245 6.63 -36.00 -8.51
CA VAL A 245 6.72 -35.05 -9.61
C VAL A 245 7.45 -33.77 -9.21
N ILE A 246 7.30 -33.30 -7.97
CA ILE A 246 8.05 -32.14 -7.47
C ILE A 246 9.54 -32.47 -7.38
N ALA A 247 9.91 -33.65 -6.87
CA ALA A 247 11.31 -34.08 -6.82
C ALA A 247 11.93 -34.15 -8.22
N ARG A 248 11.23 -34.74 -9.18
CA ARG A 248 11.68 -34.86 -10.59
C ARG A 248 11.72 -33.50 -11.30
N ALA A 249 10.73 -32.64 -11.07
CA ALA A 249 10.71 -31.29 -11.61
C ALA A 249 11.92 -30.47 -11.12
N ASN A 250 12.28 -30.62 -9.83
CA ASN A 250 13.42 -29.94 -9.22
C ASN A 250 14.78 -30.59 -9.52
N ASN A 251 14.83 -31.83 -9.99
CA ASN A 251 16.06 -32.53 -10.38
C ASN A 251 16.63 -32.01 -11.71
N THR A 252 17.03 -30.75 -11.70
CA THR A 252 17.66 -30.05 -12.81
C THR A 252 18.50 -28.90 -12.27
N ASP A 253 19.59 -28.60 -12.98
CA ASP A 253 20.51 -27.51 -12.69
C ASP A 253 19.91 -26.12 -12.93
N VAL A 254 18.84 -26.04 -13.73
CA VAL A 254 18.21 -24.79 -14.17
C VAL A 254 16.86 -24.59 -13.48
N GLY A 255 16.44 -23.35 -13.31
CA GLY A 255 15.25 -22.99 -12.55
C GLY A 255 14.66 -21.67 -13.03
N LEU A 256 14.43 -21.52 -14.35
CA LEU A 256 13.87 -20.28 -14.89
C LEU A 256 12.36 -20.20 -14.70
N ALA A 257 11.62 -21.18 -15.22
CA ALA A 257 10.17 -21.22 -15.22
C ALA A 257 9.63 -22.61 -14.84
N GLY A 258 8.44 -22.64 -14.25
CA GLY A 258 7.63 -23.84 -14.01
C GLY A 258 6.15 -23.57 -14.25
N TYR A 259 5.40 -24.59 -14.62
CA TYR A 259 3.97 -24.50 -14.92
C TYR A 259 3.24 -25.62 -14.19
N VAL A 260 2.10 -25.30 -13.58
CA VAL A 260 1.29 -26.27 -12.83
C VAL A 260 -0.17 -26.11 -13.18
N TYR A 261 -0.83 -27.23 -13.49
CA TYR A 261 -2.25 -27.30 -13.78
C TYR A 261 -2.96 -28.20 -12.77
N THR A 262 -3.89 -27.61 -12.01
CA THR A 262 -4.69 -28.27 -10.96
C THR A 262 -5.87 -27.36 -10.56
N ARG A 263 -6.98 -27.95 -10.11
CA ARG A 263 -8.12 -27.24 -9.54
C ARG A 263 -8.05 -27.18 -8.01
N ASP A 264 -7.20 -28.00 -7.38
CA ASP A 264 -6.93 -27.99 -5.96
C ASP A 264 -6.00 -26.82 -5.57
N ILE A 265 -6.56 -25.86 -4.82
CA ILE A 265 -5.82 -24.68 -4.36
C ILE A 265 -4.70 -25.03 -3.36
N GLY A 266 -4.88 -26.05 -2.53
CA GLY A 266 -3.87 -26.49 -1.57
C GLY A 266 -2.66 -27.11 -2.27
N ARG A 267 -2.90 -27.92 -3.30
CA ARG A 267 -1.88 -28.47 -4.19
C ARG A 267 -1.18 -27.38 -4.99
N SER A 268 -1.94 -26.41 -5.51
CA SER A 268 -1.37 -25.25 -6.17
C SER A 268 -0.36 -24.53 -5.27
N THR A 269 -0.77 -24.24 -4.01
CA THR A 269 0.10 -23.60 -3.01
C THR A 269 1.34 -24.41 -2.72
N ARG A 270 1.21 -25.70 -2.37
CA ARG A 270 2.38 -26.55 -2.11
C ARG A 270 3.30 -26.65 -3.33
N SER A 271 2.74 -26.74 -4.54
CA SER A 271 3.52 -26.86 -5.77
C SER A 271 4.34 -25.60 -6.05
N TYR A 272 3.76 -24.39 -5.99
CA TYR A 272 4.54 -23.19 -6.28
C TYR A 272 5.55 -22.84 -5.16
N GLU A 273 5.30 -23.24 -3.90
CA GLU A 273 6.25 -23.01 -2.80
C GLU A 273 7.45 -23.96 -2.86
N THR A 274 7.26 -25.17 -3.38
CA THR A 274 8.30 -26.21 -3.41
C THR A 274 9.07 -26.28 -4.73
N LEU A 275 8.51 -25.79 -5.83
CA LEU A 275 9.20 -25.71 -7.11
C LEU A 275 10.37 -24.71 -7.04
N GLN A 276 11.55 -25.18 -7.38
CA GLN A 276 12.78 -24.39 -7.42
C GLN A 276 12.93 -23.68 -8.78
N ALA A 277 11.97 -22.81 -9.11
CA ALA A 277 11.96 -22.00 -10.30
C ALA A 277 11.75 -20.51 -9.95
N GLY A 278 12.38 -19.61 -10.70
CA GLY A 278 12.27 -18.16 -10.47
C GLY A 278 10.89 -17.60 -10.83
N MET A 279 10.17 -18.29 -11.71
CA MET A 279 8.80 -17.96 -12.11
C MET A 279 7.96 -19.24 -12.14
N VAL A 280 6.76 -19.22 -11.55
CA VAL A 280 5.81 -20.33 -11.61
C VAL A 280 4.46 -19.81 -12.07
N ALA A 281 3.87 -20.44 -13.10
CA ALA A 281 2.51 -20.17 -13.54
C ALA A 281 1.56 -21.28 -13.09
N ILE A 282 0.41 -20.89 -12.54
CA ILE A 282 -0.69 -21.79 -12.17
C ILE A 282 -1.79 -21.63 -13.21
N ASN A 283 -2.24 -22.74 -13.80
CA ASN A 283 -3.31 -22.80 -14.80
C ASN A 283 -3.12 -21.82 -15.98
N SER A 284 -1.87 -21.54 -16.33
CA SER A 284 -1.49 -20.67 -17.45
C SER A 284 -0.24 -21.21 -18.13
N GLY A 285 -0.19 -21.17 -19.46
CA GLY A 285 1.00 -21.46 -20.26
C GLY A 285 1.91 -20.25 -20.47
N VAL A 286 1.60 -19.11 -19.84
CA VAL A 286 2.32 -17.84 -20.01
C VAL A 286 2.77 -17.31 -18.65
N VAL A 287 4.08 -17.14 -18.48
CA VAL A 287 4.70 -16.57 -17.27
C VAL A 287 5.17 -15.11 -17.46
N SER A 288 5.27 -14.65 -18.71
CA SER A 288 5.87 -13.35 -19.03
C SER A 288 4.81 -12.24 -19.05
N ASP A 289 5.02 -11.23 -18.22
CA ASP A 289 4.21 -10.01 -18.17
C ASP A 289 5.12 -8.81 -17.83
N ALA A 290 4.74 -7.60 -18.26
CA ALA A 290 5.57 -6.40 -18.05
C ALA A 290 5.60 -5.94 -16.58
N ALA A 291 4.51 -6.15 -15.84
CA ALA A 291 4.39 -5.79 -14.43
C ALA A 291 4.94 -6.88 -13.50
N SER A 292 5.22 -8.08 -14.03
CA SER A 292 5.73 -9.23 -13.27
C SER A 292 7.26 -9.34 -13.34
N PRO A 293 7.94 -9.62 -12.22
CA PRO A 293 9.39 -9.79 -12.23
C PRO A 293 9.78 -11.04 -13.01
N PHE A 294 10.77 -10.91 -13.89
CA PHE A 294 11.23 -11.97 -14.78
C PHE A 294 12.67 -12.37 -14.44
N GLY A 295 12.93 -13.67 -14.25
CA GLY A 295 14.27 -14.20 -14.01
C GLY A 295 14.25 -15.56 -13.30
N GLY A 296 15.41 -16.21 -13.25
CA GLY A 296 15.54 -17.59 -12.73
C GLY A 296 16.17 -17.71 -11.35
N VAL A 297 16.42 -18.96 -10.97
CA VAL A 297 17.28 -19.39 -9.85
C VAL A 297 18.22 -20.50 -10.34
N LYS A 298 19.12 -21.00 -9.48
CA LYS A 298 20.13 -22.01 -9.82
C LYS A 298 21.02 -21.56 -10.99
N HIS A 299 21.32 -22.45 -11.95
CA HIS A 299 22.07 -22.11 -13.16
C HIS A 299 21.25 -21.34 -14.22
N SER A 300 19.98 -21.02 -13.96
CA SER A 300 19.23 -20.04 -14.77
C SER A 300 19.55 -18.58 -14.39
N GLY A 301 20.48 -18.38 -13.46
CA GLY A 301 21.04 -17.07 -13.13
C GLY A 301 20.35 -16.37 -11.96
N PHE A 302 20.55 -15.06 -11.88
CA PHE A 302 20.13 -14.22 -10.76
C PHE A 302 19.88 -12.79 -11.23
N GLY A 303 19.19 -12.01 -10.40
CA GLY A 303 18.62 -10.71 -10.78
C GLY A 303 17.18 -10.85 -11.29
N ARG A 304 16.54 -9.70 -11.52
CA ARG A 304 15.16 -9.59 -12.00
C ARG A 304 15.04 -8.50 -13.05
N GLU A 305 14.27 -8.78 -14.08
CA GLU A 305 13.90 -7.85 -15.15
C GLU A 305 12.41 -7.51 -15.08
N GLY A 306 12.03 -6.36 -15.66
CA GLY A 306 10.65 -5.89 -15.64
C GLY A 306 10.13 -5.59 -14.23
N SER A 307 8.81 -5.40 -14.11
CA SER A 307 8.16 -5.01 -12.85
C SER A 307 8.72 -3.71 -12.23
N LYS A 308 8.22 -3.38 -11.04
CA LYS A 308 8.82 -2.36 -10.17
C LYS A 308 10.16 -2.82 -9.56
N TYR A 309 10.44 -4.12 -9.59
CA TYR A 309 11.65 -4.69 -8.98
C TYR A 309 12.88 -4.63 -9.88
N GLY A 310 12.71 -4.66 -11.20
CA GLY A 310 13.85 -4.74 -12.13
C GLY A 310 14.77 -3.52 -12.10
N ILE A 311 14.31 -2.36 -11.63
CA ILE A 311 15.14 -1.17 -11.42
C ILE A 311 16.18 -1.37 -10.31
N LEU A 312 15.88 -2.19 -9.29
CA LEU A 312 16.76 -2.42 -8.15
C LEU A 312 18.09 -3.06 -8.56
N ASP A 313 18.08 -3.83 -9.64
CA ASP A 313 19.30 -4.44 -10.21
C ASP A 313 20.27 -3.40 -10.78
N TYR A 314 19.81 -2.17 -11.06
CA TYR A 314 20.60 -1.05 -11.57
C TYR A 314 20.93 0.00 -10.49
N MET A 315 20.50 -0.21 -9.25
CA MET A 315 20.75 0.68 -8.12
C MET A 315 21.69 0.02 -7.10
N GLU A 316 22.37 0.83 -6.29
CA GLU A 316 23.15 0.37 -5.14
C GLU A 316 22.57 0.92 -3.84
N MET A 317 22.40 0.05 -2.84
CA MET A 317 21.92 0.47 -1.54
C MET A 317 23.06 1.10 -0.76
N LYS A 318 22.91 2.38 -0.39
CA LYS A 318 23.85 3.09 0.46
C LYS A 318 23.29 3.22 1.86
N THR A 319 23.90 2.53 2.82
CA THR A 319 23.66 2.79 4.24
C THR A 319 24.44 4.02 4.66
N VAL A 320 23.77 4.95 5.33
CA VAL A 320 24.40 6.11 5.94
C VAL A 320 24.18 6.02 7.44
N ILE A 321 25.26 5.75 8.17
CA ILE A 321 25.27 5.76 9.64
C ILE A 321 25.91 7.07 10.05
N MET A 322 25.14 7.93 10.71
CA MET A 322 25.65 9.18 11.25
C MET A 322 25.79 9.05 12.76
N GLY A 323 27.02 9.19 13.26
CA GLY A 323 27.36 9.31 14.68
C GLY A 323 28.14 10.60 14.92
N GLY A 324 28.25 11.05 16.17
CA GLY A 324 28.91 12.33 16.48
C GLY A 324 28.15 13.56 15.94
N ILE A 325 26.85 13.40 15.64
CA ILE A 325 25.97 14.55 15.42
C ILE A 325 25.80 15.22 16.79
N ASP A 326 26.58 16.27 17.02
CA ASP A 326 26.33 17.21 18.09
C ASP A 326 25.05 17.97 17.70
N VAL A 327 23.91 17.59 18.27
CA VAL A 327 22.61 18.21 17.95
C VAL A 327 22.57 19.59 18.62
N LYS A 328 23.34 20.54 18.10
CA LYS A 328 23.18 21.95 18.44
C LYS A 328 21.91 22.43 17.78
N PHE A 329 20.86 22.51 18.58
CA PHE A 329 19.57 23.05 18.20
C PHE A 329 19.70 24.58 18.05
N GLU A 330 20.23 25.03 16.92
CA GLU A 330 20.10 26.43 16.49
C GLU A 330 19.06 26.53 15.37
N PRO A 331 17.99 27.30 15.58
CA PRO A 331 16.90 27.39 14.62
C PRO A 331 17.30 28.29 13.45
N VAL A 332 17.14 27.71 12.24
CA VAL A 332 17.00 28.37 10.92
C VAL A 332 18.30 28.64 10.14
N ALA A 333 18.54 27.82 9.12
CA ALA A 333 18.31 28.18 7.71
C ALA A 333 18.94 27.14 6.77
N LEU A 334 18.13 26.36 6.06
CA LEU A 334 18.51 26.07 4.67
C LEU A 334 17.30 25.80 3.78
N ARG A 335 17.15 26.78 2.91
CA ARG A 335 16.29 26.85 1.74
C ARG A 335 16.76 25.87 0.67
N ILE A 336 15.76 25.22 0.07
CA ILE A 336 15.58 24.96 -1.37
C ILE A 336 16.46 23.87 -2.01
N ALA A 337 15.79 22.75 -2.30
CA ALA A 337 15.68 22.26 -3.67
C ALA A 337 14.27 21.68 -3.90
N MET A 338 13.30 22.59 -4.06
CA MET A 338 12.06 22.32 -4.80
C MET A 338 12.33 22.60 -6.28
N ALA A 339 11.67 21.80 -7.15
CA ALA A 339 11.35 21.99 -8.57
C ALA A 339 11.78 20.72 -9.34
N GLN A 340 10.96 19.97 -10.08
CA GLN A 340 9.73 20.29 -10.81
C GLN A 340 8.94 18.99 -11.03
N ASN A 341 7.61 18.98 -10.85
CA ASN A 341 6.72 18.54 -11.92
C ASN A 341 5.27 18.91 -11.61
N LYS A 342 4.79 19.91 -12.34
CA LYS A 342 3.37 20.21 -12.55
C LYS A 342 2.84 19.25 -13.63
N ASN A 343 1.54 18.99 -13.53
CA ASN A 343 0.66 18.42 -14.54
C ASN A 343 0.59 16.89 -14.60
N HIS A 344 -0.43 16.33 -13.94
CA HIS A 344 -1.45 15.55 -14.66
C HIS A 344 -2.78 15.59 -13.90
N ARG A 345 -3.74 16.33 -14.47
CA ARG A 345 -5.17 16.13 -14.22
C ARG A 345 -5.55 14.88 -15.01
N GLU A 346 -6.08 13.87 -14.35
CA GLU A 346 -6.88 12.84 -15.02
C GLU A 346 -8.29 12.80 -14.44
N SER A 347 -9.22 12.68 -15.37
CA SER A 347 -10.67 12.72 -15.28
C SER A 347 -11.24 11.59 -14.42
N ARG A 348 -12.17 11.95 -13.52
CA ARG A 348 -13.09 11.00 -12.89
C ARG A 348 -14.42 10.96 -13.66
N PRO A 349 -15.10 9.80 -13.73
CA PRO A 349 -16.40 9.69 -14.36
C PRO A 349 -17.49 10.34 -13.49
N SER A 350 -18.43 11.01 -14.15
CA SER A 350 -19.65 11.57 -13.55
C SER A 350 -20.65 10.44 -13.26
N VAL A 351 -21.08 10.31 -12.01
CA VAL A 351 -22.24 9.49 -11.66
C VAL A 351 -23.46 10.42 -11.60
N ASN A 352 -24.44 10.14 -12.45
CA ASN A 352 -25.71 10.84 -12.50
C ASN A 352 -26.52 10.56 -11.23
N ALA A 353 -26.95 11.64 -10.56
CA ALA A 353 -27.90 11.61 -9.48
C ALA A 353 -29.33 11.58 -10.06
N SER A 354 -29.86 10.39 -10.34
CA SER A 354 -31.31 10.18 -10.47
C SER A 354 -31.61 8.68 -10.59
N GLU A 355 -31.78 8.01 -9.45
CA GLU A 355 -32.66 6.85 -9.23
C GLU A 355 -32.39 6.30 -7.82
N ALA A 356 -33.14 6.79 -6.82
CA ALA A 356 -33.07 6.27 -5.46
C ALA A 356 -34.48 6.19 -4.86
N GLY A 357 -35.23 5.19 -5.33
CA GLY A 357 -36.43 4.68 -4.66
C GLY A 357 -36.10 3.51 -3.74
N GLN A 358 -35.17 3.68 -2.80
CA GLN A 358 -34.96 2.81 -1.63
C GLN A 358 -34.13 3.60 -0.60
N ARG A 359 -34.57 3.64 0.67
CA ARG A 359 -33.92 4.40 1.74
C ARG A 359 -32.46 3.91 1.92
N ASN A 360 -31.49 4.77 1.58
CA ASN A 360 -30.06 4.56 1.81
C ASN A 360 -29.77 4.65 3.31
N ASP A 361 -29.78 3.49 3.99
CA ASP A 361 -29.39 3.33 5.40
C ASP A 361 -27.90 2.96 5.47
N PRO A 362 -26.96 3.91 5.68
CA PRO A 362 -25.54 3.63 5.62
C PRO A 362 -25.12 2.74 6.78
N ILE A 363 -24.30 1.74 6.47
CA ILE A 363 -23.79 0.73 7.40
C ILE A 363 -22.30 0.91 7.69
N THR A 364 -21.60 1.80 6.98
CA THR A 364 -20.19 2.14 7.23
C THR A 364 -19.95 3.65 7.35
N ILE A 365 -18.88 4.04 8.07
CA ILE A 365 -18.45 5.45 8.13
C ILE A 365 -18.04 5.97 6.75
N SER A 366 -17.54 5.11 5.86
CA SER A 366 -17.17 5.49 4.49
C SER A 366 -18.37 5.92 3.66
N GLU A 367 -19.49 5.19 3.71
CA GLU A 367 -20.74 5.57 3.04
C GLU A 367 -21.26 6.91 3.56
N ILE A 368 -21.26 7.11 4.89
CA ILE A 368 -21.63 8.42 5.50
C ILE A 368 -20.70 9.53 5.00
N THR A 369 -19.40 9.25 4.90
CA THR A 369 -18.40 10.21 4.40
C THR A 369 -18.68 10.60 2.94
N GLU A 370 -19.12 9.66 2.11
CA GLU A 370 -19.47 9.91 0.71
C GLU A 370 -20.73 10.79 0.60
N VAL A 371 -21.77 10.50 1.37
CA VAL A 371 -22.99 11.32 1.41
C VAL A 371 -22.66 12.72 1.92
N ALA A 372 -21.94 12.83 3.04
CA ALA A 372 -21.53 14.11 3.62
C ALA A 372 -20.74 14.99 2.62
N ARG A 373 -19.90 14.39 1.77
CA ARG A 373 -19.18 15.10 0.71
C ARG A 373 -20.12 15.73 -0.32
N GLY A 374 -21.24 15.07 -0.62
CA GLY A 374 -22.27 15.59 -1.52
C GLY A 374 -23.13 16.69 -0.88
N CYS A 375 -23.32 16.66 0.44
CA CYS A 375 -24.17 17.60 1.19
C CYS A 375 -23.48 18.92 1.53
N MET A 376 -22.15 18.92 1.74
CA MET A 376 -21.41 20.12 2.14
C MET A 376 -20.98 20.98 0.95
N LYS A 377 -20.98 22.31 1.14
CA LYS A 377 -20.26 23.21 0.23
C LYS A 377 -18.77 22.89 0.23
N LYS A 378 -18.12 23.08 -0.92
CA LYS A 378 -16.70 22.70 -1.11
C LYS A 378 -15.78 23.34 -0.08
N GLU A 379 -15.93 24.62 0.22
CA GLU A 379 -15.13 25.35 1.20
C GLU A 379 -15.29 24.81 2.63
N VAL A 380 -16.48 24.33 2.97
CA VAL A 380 -16.76 23.68 4.26
C VAL A 380 -16.15 22.28 4.30
N TRP A 381 -16.33 21.52 3.22
CA TRP A 381 -15.72 20.20 3.09
C TRP A 381 -14.20 20.27 3.21
N ASP A 382 -13.55 21.18 2.48
CA ASP A 382 -12.09 21.35 2.51
C ASP A 382 -11.60 21.78 3.90
N TYR A 383 -12.36 22.65 4.58
CA TYR A 383 -12.06 23.05 5.96
C TYR A 383 -12.02 21.84 6.90
N TYR A 384 -12.98 20.92 6.81
CA TYR A 384 -13.04 19.76 7.70
C TYR A 384 -12.15 18.59 7.25
N ALA A 385 -12.15 18.27 5.97
CA ALA A 385 -11.54 17.06 5.43
C ALA A 385 -10.01 17.16 5.37
N CYS A 386 -9.47 18.35 5.13
CA CYS A 386 -8.05 18.50 4.83
C CYS A 386 -7.15 18.58 6.08
N GLY A 387 -5.88 18.25 5.85
CA GLY A 387 -4.76 18.43 6.77
C GLY A 387 -3.96 19.69 6.48
N THR A 388 -2.78 19.78 7.09
CA THR A 388 -1.78 20.83 6.79
C THR A 388 -0.91 20.43 5.60
N ASP A 389 -0.26 21.39 4.95
CA ASP A 389 0.73 21.21 3.88
C ASP A 389 0.37 20.13 2.84
N ASP A 390 1.18 19.07 2.74
CA ASP A 390 1.01 17.95 1.80
C ASP A 390 0.11 16.84 2.37
N GLN A 391 -0.45 17.06 3.56
CA GLN A 391 -1.37 16.18 4.27
C GLN A 391 -0.77 14.81 4.57
N ILE A 392 0.53 14.78 4.86
CA ILE A 392 1.29 13.58 5.22
C ILE A 392 0.75 13.00 6.54
N ALA A 393 0.75 13.77 7.63
CA ALA A 393 0.23 13.33 8.92
C ALA A 393 -1.25 12.91 8.84
N LEU A 394 -2.05 13.54 7.98
CA LEU A 394 -3.44 13.14 7.76
C LEU A 394 -3.55 11.73 7.17
N ARG A 395 -2.75 11.41 6.14
CA ARG A 395 -2.74 10.08 5.53
C ARG A 395 -2.17 9.04 6.48
N GLU A 396 -1.05 9.33 7.13
CA GLU A 396 -0.40 8.41 8.05
C GLU A 396 -1.27 8.04 9.26
N ASN A 397 -2.08 8.99 9.75
CA ASN A 397 -3.08 8.71 10.80
C ASN A 397 -4.04 7.58 10.42
N ILE A 398 -4.33 7.38 9.13
CA ILE A 398 -5.23 6.32 8.66
C ILE A 398 -4.41 5.07 8.35
N GLU A 399 -3.36 5.20 7.55
CA GLU A 399 -2.55 4.07 7.06
C GLU A 399 -1.84 3.29 8.18
N ALA A 400 -1.48 3.96 9.28
CA ALA A 400 -0.84 3.32 10.42
C ALA A 400 -1.71 2.24 11.09
N PHE A 401 -3.03 2.44 11.14
CA PHE A 401 -3.93 1.42 11.65
C PHE A 401 -3.94 0.16 10.77
N ASP A 402 -3.76 0.30 9.45
CA ASP A 402 -3.78 -0.86 8.53
C ASP A 402 -2.51 -1.72 8.64
N ARG A 403 -1.39 -1.15 9.11
CA ARG A 403 -0.14 -1.88 9.40
C ARG A 403 -0.29 -2.84 10.58
N LEU A 404 -1.15 -2.50 11.54
CA LEU A 404 -1.47 -3.32 12.71
C LEU A 404 -2.47 -4.44 12.37
N LYS A 405 -2.13 -5.66 12.78
CA LYS A 405 -2.94 -6.87 12.58
C LYS A 405 -3.46 -7.37 13.92
N ILE A 406 -4.74 -7.71 13.98
CA ILE A 406 -5.37 -8.30 15.16
C ILE A 406 -5.11 -9.81 15.12
N LEU A 407 -4.68 -10.36 16.25
CA LEU A 407 -4.38 -11.77 16.45
C LEU A 407 -5.56 -12.44 17.17
N PRO A 408 -6.44 -13.16 16.45
CA PRO A 408 -7.63 -13.73 17.05
C PRO A 408 -7.29 -14.90 17.99
N ARG A 409 -8.03 -14.98 19.11
CA ARG A 409 -8.02 -16.14 20.02
C ARG A 409 -9.31 -16.93 19.83
N VAL A 410 -9.19 -18.18 19.41
CA VAL A 410 -10.33 -19.08 19.21
C VAL A 410 -10.71 -19.83 20.49
N PHE A 411 -11.90 -20.43 20.52
CA PHE A 411 -12.46 -21.14 21.69
C PHE A 411 -12.51 -20.30 22.99
N ARG A 412 -12.87 -19.02 22.85
CA ARG A 412 -13.16 -18.11 23.97
C ARG A 412 -14.66 -17.86 24.02
N ASP A 413 -15.23 -17.82 25.23
CA ASP A 413 -16.63 -17.46 25.40
C ASP A 413 -16.81 -15.97 25.15
N VAL A 414 -17.42 -15.67 24.01
CA VAL A 414 -17.80 -14.33 23.55
C VAL A 414 -19.30 -14.27 23.26
N SER A 415 -20.09 -15.14 23.91
CA SER A 415 -21.56 -15.16 23.80
C SER A 415 -22.20 -13.84 24.21
N THR A 416 -21.52 -13.08 25.08
CA THR A 416 -21.84 -11.71 25.45
C THR A 416 -20.57 -10.86 25.34
N VAL A 417 -20.67 -9.68 24.72
CA VAL A 417 -19.58 -8.70 24.64
C VAL A 417 -19.99 -7.42 25.34
N ASP A 418 -19.21 -6.99 26.32
CA ASP A 418 -19.34 -5.74 27.05
C ASP A 418 -18.31 -4.72 26.55
N THR A 419 -18.78 -3.73 25.79
CA THR A 419 -17.98 -2.62 25.28
C THR A 419 -17.82 -1.49 26.30
N SER A 420 -18.42 -1.59 27.49
CA SER A 420 -18.41 -0.48 28.44
C SER A 420 -17.02 -0.26 29.06
N THR A 421 -16.73 0.99 29.40
CA THR A 421 -15.49 1.39 30.07
C THR A 421 -15.76 2.44 31.14
N THR A 422 -14.75 2.76 31.94
CA THR A 422 -14.81 3.84 32.93
C THR A 422 -13.59 4.73 32.79
N ILE A 423 -13.81 6.03 32.58
CA ILE A 423 -12.73 7.02 32.51
C ILE A 423 -13.11 8.26 33.32
N LEU A 424 -12.14 8.79 34.08
CA LEU A 424 -12.32 9.97 34.96
C LEU A 424 -13.51 9.89 35.93
N GLY A 425 -13.85 8.67 36.37
CA GLY A 425 -14.93 8.40 37.33
C GLY A 425 -16.32 8.32 36.72
N LYS A 426 -16.44 8.23 35.38
CA LYS A 426 -17.71 8.05 34.67
C LYS A 426 -17.69 6.78 33.84
N LYS A 427 -18.79 6.03 33.89
CA LYS A 427 -19.01 4.84 33.07
C LYS A 427 -19.57 5.27 31.71
N TYR A 428 -19.05 4.68 30.63
CA TYR A 428 -19.49 4.91 29.26
C TYR A 428 -19.83 3.55 28.61
N PRO A 429 -20.85 3.47 27.75
CA PRO A 429 -21.27 2.21 27.14
C PRO A 429 -20.28 1.71 26.07
N ILE A 430 -19.50 2.62 25.51
CA ILE A 430 -18.42 2.36 24.56
C ILE A 430 -17.20 3.20 24.91
N PRO A 431 -15.96 2.78 24.56
CA PRO A 431 -14.75 3.52 24.86
C PRO A 431 -14.47 4.62 23.82
N ILE A 432 -15.53 5.32 23.40
CA ILE A 432 -15.52 6.31 22.34
C ILE A 432 -16.22 7.57 22.83
N GLY A 433 -15.57 8.72 22.66
CA GLY A 433 -16.15 10.05 22.85
C GLY A 433 -16.02 10.92 21.60
N ILE A 434 -16.63 12.09 21.63
CA ILE A 434 -16.65 13.04 20.52
C ILE A 434 -15.54 14.07 20.70
N ALA A 435 -14.65 14.17 19.72
CA ALA A 435 -13.55 15.12 19.72
C ALA A 435 -14.02 16.57 19.48
N PRO A 436 -13.35 17.58 20.06
CA PRO A 436 -13.70 18.97 19.83
C PRO A 436 -13.48 19.36 18.37
N SER A 437 -14.58 19.69 17.69
CA SER A 437 -14.60 20.18 16.32
C SER A 437 -15.30 21.54 16.28
N ALA A 438 -14.68 22.52 15.63
CA ALA A 438 -15.19 23.88 15.56
C ALA A 438 -16.36 24.04 14.56
N MET A 439 -17.22 25.02 14.82
CA MET A 439 -18.24 25.53 13.91
C MET A 439 -19.21 24.49 13.33
N GLN A 440 -19.74 23.58 14.14
CA GLN A 440 -20.43 22.38 13.65
C GLN A 440 -21.70 22.68 12.84
N LYS A 441 -22.35 23.84 13.02
CA LYS A 441 -23.50 24.26 12.17
C LYS A 441 -23.15 24.41 10.69
N LEU A 442 -21.86 24.48 10.33
CA LEU A 442 -21.45 24.44 8.93
C LEU A 442 -21.60 23.04 8.31
N ALA A 443 -21.46 21.98 9.10
CA ALA A 443 -21.55 20.62 8.61
C ALA A 443 -22.99 20.20 8.30
N GLY A 444 -23.95 20.55 9.16
CA GLY A 444 -25.36 20.23 8.98
C GLY A 444 -26.16 20.33 10.27
N GLY A 445 -27.47 20.04 10.19
CA GLY A 445 -28.39 19.98 11.33
C GLY A 445 -28.44 21.26 12.17
N GLU A 446 -28.71 21.10 13.46
CA GLU A 446 -28.58 22.16 14.47
C GLU A 446 -27.14 22.29 15.03
N GLY A 447 -26.16 21.66 14.38
CA GLY A 447 -24.75 21.74 14.74
C GLY A 447 -24.44 21.06 16.07
N GLU A 448 -23.84 21.83 16.99
CA GLU A 448 -23.45 21.30 18.30
C GLU A 448 -24.63 20.83 19.16
N LEU A 449 -25.85 21.32 18.92
CA LEU A 449 -27.05 20.87 19.65
C LEU A 449 -27.40 19.42 19.29
N ASP A 450 -27.39 19.08 18.00
CA ASP A 450 -27.64 17.72 17.53
C ASP A 450 -26.58 16.74 18.02
N VAL A 451 -25.31 17.16 18.00
CA VAL A 451 -24.21 16.36 18.56
C VAL A 451 -24.39 16.14 20.06
N SER A 452 -24.86 17.16 20.79
CA SER A 452 -25.17 17.04 22.21
C SER A 452 -26.34 16.09 22.48
N ARG A 453 -27.43 16.18 21.72
CA ARG A 453 -28.57 15.26 21.88
C ARG A 453 -28.16 13.82 21.59
N ALA A 454 -27.41 13.59 20.51
CA ALA A 454 -26.88 12.27 20.17
C ALA A 454 -25.95 11.72 21.26
N ALA A 455 -25.04 12.54 21.78
CA ALA A 455 -24.14 12.14 22.86
C ALA A 455 -24.89 11.83 24.16
N SER A 456 -25.94 12.61 24.44
CA SER A 456 -26.84 12.39 25.57
C SER A 456 -27.64 11.09 25.44
N GLU A 457 -28.23 10.83 24.28
CA GLU A 457 -29.03 9.64 24.00
C GLU A 457 -28.19 8.37 24.13
N LEU A 458 -26.98 8.38 23.57
CA LEU A 458 -26.07 7.23 23.60
C LEU A 458 -25.17 7.17 24.84
N GLY A 459 -25.28 8.12 25.77
CA GLY A 459 -24.49 8.15 26.99
C GLY A 459 -22.96 8.28 26.76
N VAL A 460 -22.53 8.88 25.65
CA VAL A 460 -21.11 9.06 25.31
C VAL A 460 -20.58 10.44 25.67
N ASN A 461 -19.28 10.58 25.92
CA ASN A 461 -18.66 11.89 26.14
C ASN A 461 -18.78 12.78 24.89
N MET A 462 -19.11 14.05 25.10
CA MET A 462 -18.88 15.13 24.14
C MET A 462 -17.83 16.10 24.67
N THR A 463 -16.81 16.38 23.86
CA THR A 463 -15.90 17.51 24.09
C THR A 463 -16.29 18.68 23.20
N LEU A 464 -16.81 19.76 23.79
CA LEU A 464 -17.19 20.97 23.04
C LEU A 464 -15.96 21.84 22.73
N SER A 465 -15.84 22.34 21.50
CA SER A 465 -14.81 23.33 21.13
C SER A 465 -15.15 24.74 21.64
N SER A 466 -14.16 25.51 22.09
CA SER A 466 -14.35 26.94 22.38
C SER A 466 -14.70 27.76 21.14
N GLN A 467 -14.43 27.24 19.94
CA GLN A 467 -14.80 27.83 18.65
C GLN A 467 -16.08 27.20 18.07
N SER A 468 -17.09 27.02 18.91
CA SER A 468 -18.41 26.49 18.53
C SER A 468 -19.34 27.57 17.99
N THR A 469 -20.27 27.16 17.12
CA THR A 469 -21.38 28.01 16.59
C THR A 469 -22.61 28.04 17.49
N THR A 470 -22.48 27.51 18.70
CA THR A 470 -23.51 27.37 19.72
C THR A 470 -22.87 27.59 21.08
N SER A 471 -23.57 28.27 21.99
CA SER A 471 -23.02 28.59 23.32
C SER A 471 -22.79 27.31 24.13
N LEU A 472 -21.82 27.35 25.05
CA LEU A 472 -21.55 26.21 25.93
C LEU A 472 -22.75 25.91 26.85
N GLU A 473 -23.53 26.93 27.18
CA GLU A 473 -24.74 26.82 28.01
C GLU A 473 -25.85 26.08 27.25
N ASP A 474 -26.11 26.44 25.99
CA ASP A 474 -27.15 25.79 25.16
C ASP A 474 -26.78 24.32 24.87
N VAL A 475 -25.50 24.05 24.58
CA VAL A 475 -25.02 22.67 24.38
C VAL A 475 -25.25 21.83 25.64
N MET A 476 -24.97 22.40 26.82
CA MET A 476 -25.17 21.71 28.09
C MET A 476 -26.66 21.51 28.42
N ALA A 477 -27.53 22.43 28.01
CA ALA A 477 -28.97 22.32 28.22
C ALA A 477 -29.58 21.10 27.49
N CYS A 478 -28.97 20.65 26.39
CA CYS A 478 -29.38 19.43 25.67
C CYS A 478 -28.93 18.13 26.35
N ARG A 479 -28.03 18.18 27.35
CA ARG A 479 -27.57 16.98 28.07
C ARG A 479 -28.65 16.49 29.02
N SER A 480 -28.99 15.21 28.94
CA SER A 480 -29.92 14.57 29.87
C SER A 480 -29.44 14.75 31.31
N LYS A 481 -30.38 15.14 32.18
CA LYS A 481 -30.17 15.28 33.62
C LYS A 481 -30.46 13.99 34.39
N ASN A 482 -30.90 12.93 33.71
CA ASN A 482 -31.17 11.66 34.37
C ASN A 482 -29.83 11.05 34.85
N GLU A 483 -29.69 10.87 36.16
CA GLU A 483 -28.53 10.21 36.80
C GLU A 483 -28.56 8.69 36.60
N GLY A 484 -28.81 8.24 35.37
CA GLY A 484 -28.68 6.84 34.98
C GLY A 484 -27.21 6.39 34.94
N ALA A 485 -27.00 5.08 34.78
CA ALA A 485 -25.68 4.46 34.80
C ALA A 485 -24.68 5.02 33.77
N PHE A 486 -25.17 5.68 32.71
CA PHE A 486 -24.37 6.24 31.61
C PHE A 486 -24.62 7.74 31.36
N CYS A 487 -24.86 8.54 32.42
CA CYS A 487 -24.94 10.00 32.27
C CYS A 487 -23.59 10.56 31.74
N PRO A 488 -23.55 11.17 30.54
CA PRO A 488 -22.29 11.50 29.90
C PRO A 488 -21.60 12.69 30.57
N GLY A 489 -20.32 12.52 30.91
CA GLY A 489 -19.50 13.61 31.39
C GLY A 489 -19.01 14.48 30.24
N TYR A 490 -19.56 15.68 30.04
CA TYR A 490 -19.11 16.59 28.98
C TYR A 490 -17.86 17.36 29.36
N TRP A 491 -16.99 17.58 28.38
CA TRP A 491 -15.74 18.34 28.52
C TRP A 491 -15.75 19.59 27.66
N PHE A 492 -15.01 20.61 28.06
CA PHE A 492 -14.91 21.87 27.34
C PHE A 492 -13.47 22.09 26.88
N GLN A 493 -13.24 22.15 25.57
CA GLN A 493 -11.95 22.43 24.98
C GLN A 493 -11.72 23.93 24.87
N ILE A 494 -10.53 24.38 25.27
CA ILE A 494 -10.13 25.79 25.21
C ILE A 494 -8.78 25.99 24.53
N TYR A 495 -8.63 27.11 23.84
CA TYR A 495 -7.34 27.70 23.47
C TYR A 495 -7.10 28.90 24.38
N LEU A 496 -5.97 28.93 25.07
CA LEU A 496 -5.62 30.09 25.89
C LEU A 496 -5.15 31.24 25.02
N THR A 497 -5.59 32.44 25.37
CA THR A 497 -5.15 33.68 24.75
C THR A 497 -3.75 34.08 25.23
N ALA A 498 -3.01 34.84 24.43
CA ALA A 498 -1.68 35.33 24.80
C ALA A 498 -1.68 36.13 26.12
N ASP A 499 -2.76 36.89 26.37
CA ASP A 499 -3.10 37.40 27.69
C ASP A 499 -4.00 36.39 28.40
N LEU A 500 -3.45 35.62 29.35
CA LEU A 500 -4.12 34.50 30.00
C LEU A 500 -5.39 34.93 30.77
N GLU A 501 -5.40 36.14 31.33
CA GLU A 501 -6.53 36.65 32.11
C GLU A 501 -7.80 36.80 31.24
N ARG A 502 -7.65 37.03 29.94
CA ARG A 502 -8.78 37.07 29.00
C ARG A 502 -9.48 35.72 28.82
N SER A 503 -8.81 34.62 29.15
CA SER A 503 -9.40 33.28 29.09
C SER A 503 -10.21 32.93 30.35
N VAL A 504 -10.00 33.64 31.47
CA VAL A 504 -10.65 33.36 32.77
C VAL A 504 -12.19 33.40 32.68
N PRO A 505 -12.84 34.40 32.05
CA PRO A 505 -14.30 34.43 31.98
C PRO A 505 -14.89 33.22 31.26
N LEU A 506 -14.24 32.73 30.20
CA LEU A 506 -14.70 31.55 29.47
C LEU A 506 -14.51 30.27 30.28
N ILE A 507 -13.41 30.16 31.02
CA ILE A 507 -13.17 29.04 31.94
C ILE A 507 -14.25 28.99 33.02
N LYS A 508 -14.59 30.14 33.61
CA LYS A 508 -15.64 30.23 34.63
C LYS A 508 -17.02 29.89 34.10
N ARG A 509 -17.38 30.37 32.91
CA ARG A 509 -18.62 29.96 32.24
C ARG A 509 -18.71 28.44 32.05
N ALA A 510 -17.61 27.79 31.63
CA ALA A 510 -17.58 26.33 31.48
C ALA A 510 -17.77 25.60 32.83
N GLU A 511 -17.14 26.09 33.90
CA GLU A 511 -17.29 25.57 35.26
C GLU A 511 -18.74 25.72 35.77
N GLU A 512 -19.33 26.91 35.63
CA GLU A 512 -20.71 27.24 36.03
C GLU A 512 -21.77 26.46 35.24
N ALA A 513 -21.54 26.22 33.95
CA ALA A 513 -22.43 25.42 33.12
C ALA A 513 -22.40 23.92 33.51
N GLY A 514 -21.40 23.45 34.28
CA GLY A 514 -21.33 22.06 34.73
C GLY A 514 -20.62 21.11 33.76
N TYR A 515 -19.66 21.62 32.98
CA TYR A 515 -18.65 20.79 32.34
C TYR A 515 -17.77 20.11 33.40
N GLN A 516 -17.22 18.93 33.11
CA GLN A 516 -16.47 18.14 34.11
C GLN A 516 -14.95 18.24 33.96
N ALA A 517 -14.50 18.66 32.78
CA ALA A 517 -13.09 18.83 32.49
C ALA A 517 -12.86 19.97 31.50
N LEU A 518 -11.73 20.64 31.65
CA LEU A 518 -11.18 21.61 30.73
C LEU A 518 -10.09 20.92 29.88
N VAL A 519 -10.33 20.81 28.57
CA VAL A 519 -9.37 20.23 27.61
C VAL A 519 -8.54 21.36 27.01
N LEU A 520 -7.32 21.56 27.51
CA LEU A 520 -6.38 22.52 26.96
C LEU A 520 -5.71 21.93 25.71
N THR A 521 -5.94 22.55 24.55
CA THR A 521 -5.22 22.21 23.32
C THR A 521 -3.85 22.91 23.30
N VAL A 522 -2.78 22.12 23.32
CA VAL A 522 -1.38 22.61 23.41
C VAL A 522 -0.60 22.53 22.10
N ASP A 523 -1.13 21.85 21.07
CA ASP A 523 -0.49 21.67 19.76
C ASP A 523 -0.74 22.81 18.74
N THR A 524 -1.38 23.90 19.20
CA THR A 524 -1.77 25.03 18.35
C THR A 524 -1.22 26.38 18.84
N PRO A 525 0.10 26.52 19.11
CA PRO A 525 0.71 27.83 19.38
C PRO A 525 0.64 28.74 18.14
N VAL A 526 0.67 28.12 16.95
CA VAL A 526 0.35 28.72 15.65
C VAL A 526 -0.53 27.75 14.88
N LEU A 527 -1.35 28.24 13.94
CA LEU A 527 -2.12 27.35 13.07
C LEU A 527 -1.20 26.67 12.04
N GLY A 528 -1.45 25.38 11.78
CA GLY A 528 -0.81 24.67 10.65
C GLY A 528 -1.18 25.31 9.32
N ASN A 529 -0.27 25.23 8.33
CA ASN A 529 -0.47 25.76 6.98
C ASN A 529 -1.45 24.90 6.15
N ARG A 530 -2.75 25.14 6.31
CA ARG A 530 -3.81 24.38 5.62
C ARG A 530 -4.04 24.94 4.21
N ILE A 531 -3.27 24.42 3.24
CA ILE A 531 -3.21 24.92 1.86
C ILE A 531 -4.59 25.01 1.20
N ASN A 532 -5.47 24.03 1.41
CA ASN A 532 -6.80 24.04 0.80
C ASN A 532 -7.66 25.16 1.37
N GLU A 533 -7.59 25.40 2.67
CA GLU A 533 -8.26 26.55 3.28
C GLU A 533 -7.65 27.88 2.79
N ARG A 534 -6.36 27.94 2.44
CA ARG A 534 -5.73 29.14 1.83
C ARG A 534 -6.22 29.42 0.40
N LYS A 535 -6.48 28.37 -0.37
CA LYS A 535 -6.99 28.46 -1.74
C LYS A 535 -8.49 28.73 -1.80
N THR A 536 -9.23 28.18 -0.86
CA THR A 536 -10.69 28.34 -0.75
C THR A 536 -11.02 28.75 0.68
N PRO A 537 -10.95 30.05 1.00
CA PRO A 537 -11.15 30.53 2.36
C PRO A 537 -12.57 30.27 2.84
N LEU A 538 -12.70 29.58 3.98
CA LEU A 538 -13.96 29.51 4.69
C LEU A 538 -14.21 30.83 5.41
N VAL A 539 -15.34 31.47 5.09
CA VAL A 539 -15.87 32.61 5.83
C VAL A 539 -17.19 32.17 6.45
N LEU A 540 -17.36 32.38 7.76
CA LEU A 540 -18.61 32.06 8.43
C LEU A 540 -19.77 32.86 7.79
N PRO A 541 -20.90 32.21 7.44
CA PRO A 541 -22.10 32.88 6.97
C PRO A 541 -22.58 33.96 7.94
N ALA A 542 -23.25 35.00 7.42
CA ALA A 542 -23.69 36.15 8.21
C ALA A 542 -24.55 35.76 9.43
N ASN A 543 -25.33 34.68 9.32
CA ASN A 543 -26.21 34.15 10.36
C ASN A 543 -25.54 33.24 11.40
N LEU A 544 -24.24 32.92 11.28
CA LEU A 544 -23.51 32.03 12.21
C LEU A 544 -22.36 32.76 12.89
N TYR A 545 -22.17 32.68 14.19
CA TYR A 545 -21.06 33.34 14.89
C TYR A 545 -20.43 32.39 15.91
N LEU A 546 -19.21 32.67 16.37
CA LEU A 546 -18.55 31.89 17.42
C LEU A 546 -19.16 32.26 18.78
N ALA A 547 -20.18 31.53 19.21
CA ALA A 547 -21.04 31.93 20.34
C ALA A 547 -20.33 32.05 21.70
N ASN A 548 -19.17 31.43 21.84
CA ASN A 548 -18.38 31.49 23.08
C ASN A 548 -17.32 32.60 23.08
N ILE A 549 -17.04 33.22 21.92
CA ILE A 549 -15.96 34.21 21.73
C ILE A 549 -16.53 35.56 21.29
N GLU A 550 -17.55 35.56 20.43
CA GLU A 550 -18.17 36.77 19.86
C GLU A 550 -19.42 37.17 20.65
N LYS A 551 -19.63 38.49 20.85
CA LYS A 551 -20.85 39.02 21.48
C LYS A 551 -21.95 39.17 20.41
N HIS A 552 -23.13 38.57 20.63
CA HIS A 552 -24.28 38.51 19.71
C HIS A 552 -24.70 39.88 19.10
N LYS A 553 -24.41 41.02 19.76
CA LYS A 553 -24.82 42.37 19.32
C LYS A 553 -23.77 43.12 18.46
N GLN A 554 -22.71 42.46 18.00
CA GLN A 554 -21.61 43.11 17.26
C GLN A 554 -21.12 42.30 16.04
N VAL A 555 -22.00 41.59 15.32
CA VAL A 555 -21.60 40.91 14.07
C VAL A 555 -21.46 41.96 12.96
N PRO A 556 -20.26 42.19 12.40
CA PRO A 556 -20.06 43.20 11.35
C PRO A 556 -20.78 42.81 10.05
N THR A 557 -21.23 43.81 9.28
CA THR A 557 -21.79 43.64 7.92
C THR A 557 -20.80 43.03 6.93
N GLU A 558 -19.49 43.20 7.16
CA GLU A 558 -18.41 42.59 6.38
C GLU A 558 -17.50 41.75 7.28
N ARG A 559 -17.47 40.43 7.07
CA ARG A 559 -16.72 39.50 7.93
C ARG A 559 -15.28 39.38 7.50
N LYS A 560 -14.36 39.60 8.44
CA LYS A 560 -12.92 39.36 8.27
C LYS A 560 -12.55 38.00 8.85
N PRO A 561 -11.60 37.27 8.26
CA PRO A 561 -11.06 36.06 8.87
C PRO A 561 -10.43 36.35 10.25
N SER A 562 -10.38 35.34 11.13
CA SER A 562 -9.77 35.47 12.46
C SER A 562 -8.30 35.90 12.38
N PHE A 563 -7.74 36.49 13.44
CA PHE A 563 -6.33 36.90 13.44
C PHE A 563 -5.38 35.74 13.17
N ASN A 564 -5.62 34.58 13.80
CA ASN A 564 -4.85 33.36 13.52
C ASN A 564 -4.94 32.96 12.04
N ARG A 565 -6.12 33.17 11.41
CA ARG A 565 -6.31 32.87 10.01
C ARG A 565 -5.57 33.84 9.09
N ARG A 566 -5.64 35.14 9.38
CA ARG A 566 -4.88 36.18 8.69
C ARG A 566 -3.38 35.94 8.80
N LEU A 567 -2.93 35.41 9.95
CA LEU A 567 -1.53 35.04 10.17
C LEU A 567 -1.11 33.87 9.28
N MET A 568 -1.97 32.85 9.11
CA MET A 568 -1.73 31.74 8.16
C MET A 568 -1.68 32.22 6.70
N ASP A 569 -2.46 33.25 6.34
CA ASP A 569 -2.50 33.79 4.98
C ASP A 569 -1.32 34.71 4.66
N ALA A 570 -0.57 35.17 5.66
CA ALA A 570 0.59 36.05 5.48
C ALA A 570 1.64 35.41 4.55
N ARG A 571 2.10 36.18 3.57
CA ARG A 571 3.11 35.78 2.57
C ARG A 571 4.52 36.19 2.95
N THR A 572 4.66 37.18 3.83
CA THR A 572 5.95 37.71 4.28
C THR A 572 6.02 37.81 5.80
N ALA A 573 7.23 37.80 6.35
CA ALA A 573 7.45 38.02 7.79
C ALA A 573 6.92 39.39 8.27
N SER A 574 6.94 40.40 7.39
CA SER A 574 6.38 41.73 7.66
C SER A 574 4.86 41.68 7.78
N GLU A 575 4.16 41.00 6.86
CA GLU A 575 2.72 40.79 6.94
C GLU A 575 2.33 40.02 8.22
N ALA A 576 3.06 38.95 8.54
CA ALA A 576 2.84 38.18 9.76
C ALA A 576 3.01 39.05 11.02
N SER A 577 4.08 39.84 11.09
CA SER A 577 4.34 40.76 12.20
C SER A 577 3.23 41.80 12.36
N ASN A 578 2.70 42.33 11.25
CA ASN A 578 1.58 43.26 11.27
C ASN A 578 0.27 42.63 11.76
N VAL A 579 0.01 41.36 11.43
CA VAL A 579 -1.16 40.65 11.96
C VAL A 579 -1.01 40.42 13.47
N ILE A 580 0.19 40.01 13.93
CA ILE A 580 0.48 39.79 15.35
C ILE A 580 0.28 41.09 16.15
N SER A 581 0.83 42.22 15.66
CA SER A 581 0.72 43.51 16.34
C SER A 581 -0.73 44.02 16.42
N GLN A 582 -1.53 43.82 15.36
CA GLN A 582 -2.95 44.18 15.34
C GLN A 582 -3.80 43.31 16.28
N ALA A 583 -3.43 42.04 16.45
CA ALA A 583 -4.19 41.11 17.27
C ALA A 583 -3.96 41.30 18.78
N GLY A 584 -2.75 41.75 19.17
CA GLY A 584 -2.36 41.92 20.56
C GLY A 584 -2.57 40.65 21.40
N GLY A 585 -3.05 40.80 22.64
CA GLY A 585 -3.30 39.69 23.57
C GLY A 585 -4.46 38.75 23.22
N SER A 586 -5.12 38.93 22.07
CA SER A 586 -6.32 38.15 21.69
C SER A 586 -6.05 36.89 20.85
N MET A 587 -4.82 36.71 20.34
CA MET A 587 -4.45 35.48 19.63
C MET A 587 -4.27 34.30 20.58
N HIS A 588 -4.22 33.09 20.01
CA HIS A 588 -3.78 31.92 20.76
C HIS A 588 -2.36 32.17 21.31
N SER A 589 -2.11 31.73 22.54
CA SER A 589 -0.81 31.89 23.16
C SER A 589 0.21 30.94 22.52
N SER A 590 1.30 31.51 22.01
CA SER A 590 2.50 30.78 21.60
C SER A 590 3.55 30.67 22.72
N SER A 591 3.26 31.21 23.90
CA SER A 591 4.19 31.32 25.04
C SER A 591 3.81 30.44 26.24
N LEU A 592 2.91 29.47 26.06
CA LEU A 592 2.51 28.54 27.12
C LEU A 592 3.69 27.66 27.53
N THR A 593 4.02 27.64 28.83
CA THR A 593 5.01 26.72 29.42
C THR A 593 4.41 25.91 30.57
N TRP A 594 5.04 24.80 30.94
CA TRP A 594 4.59 23.97 32.06
C TRP A 594 4.60 24.73 33.40
N GLU A 595 5.66 25.51 33.62
CA GLU A 595 5.93 26.24 34.86
C GLU A 595 4.92 27.35 35.12
N SER A 596 4.36 27.93 34.05
CA SER A 596 3.43 29.05 34.14
C SER A 596 1.98 28.62 33.94
N THR A 597 1.72 27.78 32.94
CA THR A 597 0.36 27.47 32.47
C THR A 597 -0.39 26.55 33.42
N VAL A 598 0.26 25.48 33.91
CA VAL A 598 -0.41 24.52 34.80
C VAL A 598 -0.75 25.18 36.14
N PRO A 599 0.17 25.90 36.82
CA PRO A 599 -0.18 26.63 38.04
C PRO A 599 -1.26 27.69 37.84
N PHE A 600 -1.25 28.41 36.70
CA PHE A 600 -2.33 29.35 36.36
C PHE A 600 -3.68 28.64 36.31
N LEU A 601 -3.82 27.58 35.50
CA LEU A 601 -5.08 26.87 35.37
C LEU A 601 -5.56 26.26 36.70
N ARG A 602 -4.64 25.72 37.52
CA ARG A 602 -4.96 25.17 38.83
C ARG A 602 -5.47 26.21 39.83
N ARG A 603 -5.05 27.47 39.72
CA ARG A 603 -5.61 28.58 40.51
C ARG A 603 -6.93 29.09 39.93
N THR A 604 -7.11 28.99 38.61
CA THR A 604 -8.27 29.54 37.91
C THR A 604 -9.51 28.65 38.00
N THR A 605 -9.39 27.31 37.96
CA THR A 605 -10.54 26.40 37.90
C THR A 605 -10.37 25.15 38.75
N SER A 606 -11.49 24.62 39.26
CA SER A 606 -11.55 23.32 39.94
C SER A 606 -11.77 22.14 38.98
N LEU A 607 -12.06 22.42 37.69
CA LEU A 607 -12.26 21.40 36.68
C LEU A 607 -11.02 20.51 36.52
N LYS A 608 -11.25 19.25 36.12
CA LYS A 608 -10.14 18.38 35.71
C LYS A 608 -9.46 19.00 34.49
N ILE A 609 -8.14 19.09 34.51
CA ILE A 609 -7.36 19.63 33.38
C ILE A 609 -6.88 18.46 32.53
N ILE A 610 -7.25 18.47 31.25
CA ILE A 610 -6.85 17.50 30.25
C ILE A 610 -5.99 18.21 29.21
N LEU A 611 -4.81 17.70 28.92
CA LEU A 611 -3.93 18.27 27.90
C LEU A 611 -4.08 17.49 26.59
N LYS A 612 -4.33 18.20 25.50
CA LYS A 612 -4.54 17.65 24.16
C LYS A 612 -3.53 18.17 23.16
N GLY A 613 -2.93 17.26 22.39
CA GLY A 613 -1.93 17.60 21.40
C GLY A 613 -0.56 16.99 21.68
N ILE A 614 -0.52 15.91 22.44
CA ILE A 614 0.70 15.35 23.00
C ILE A 614 1.17 14.24 22.07
N MET A 615 2.42 14.34 21.63
CA MET A 615 3.03 13.41 20.67
C MET A 615 4.39 12.89 21.16
N SER A 616 4.77 13.20 22.39
CA SER A 616 6.05 12.80 23.00
C SER A 616 5.83 12.19 24.39
N PRO A 617 6.74 11.32 24.88
CA PRO A 617 6.69 10.76 26.23
C PRO A 617 6.99 11.83 27.30
N SER A 618 6.07 12.75 27.53
CA SER A 618 6.12 13.71 28.64
C SER A 618 4.69 14.01 29.12
N ASP A 619 4.54 14.16 30.44
CA ASP A 619 3.30 13.96 31.22
C ASP A 619 2.02 14.60 30.63
N ALA A 620 1.17 13.83 29.93
CA ALA A 620 -0.18 14.27 29.53
C ALA A 620 -1.10 13.17 28.96
N ILE A 621 -2.38 13.54 28.77
CA ILE A 621 -3.56 12.64 28.68
C ILE A 621 -3.99 12.33 27.24
N VAL A 622 -4.11 13.31 26.33
CA VAL A 622 -4.66 13.09 24.98
C VAL A 622 -3.58 13.10 23.90
N VAL A 623 -3.29 11.91 23.37
CA VAL A 623 -2.42 11.66 22.22
C VAL A 623 -3.12 12.15 20.95
N SER A 624 -2.58 13.20 20.34
CA SER A 624 -3.24 13.93 19.25
C SER A 624 -2.22 14.70 18.43
N ASN A 625 -2.27 14.56 17.11
CA ASN A 625 -1.63 15.49 16.15
C ASN A 625 -2.67 16.40 15.47
N HIS A 626 -3.79 16.64 16.16
CA HIS A 626 -4.90 17.47 15.71
C HIS A 626 -5.56 16.95 14.42
N GLY A 627 -5.58 15.63 14.25
CA GLY A 627 -6.08 15.00 13.02
C GLY A 627 -5.28 15.39 11.76
N GLY A 628 -3.97 15.63 11.90
CA GLY A 628 -3.06 16.01 10.82
C GLY A 628 -3.21 17.46 10.35
N ARG A 629 -3.70 18.36 11.22
CA ARG A 629 -4.04 19.76 10.86
C ARG A 629 -3.04 20.81 11.36
N GLN A 630 -1.97 20.38 12.03
CA GLN A 630 -0.98 21.25 12.69
C GLN A 630 0.41 21.08 12.07
N LEU A 631 1.23 20.13 12.54
CA LEU A 631 2.55 19.84 11.97
C LEU A 631 2.47 18.65 10.99
N ASP A 632 2.82 18.81 9.71
CA ASP A 632 2.57 17.79 8.69
C ASP A 632 3.47 16.55 8.81
N SER A 633 4.72 16.77 9.21
CA SER A 633 5.71 15.71 9.39
C SER A 633 5.66 15.09 10.79
N ALA A 634 4.57 15.31 11.53
CA ALA A 634 4.35 14.63 12.79
C ALA A 634 3.97 13.16 12.54
N PRO A 635 4.43 12.22 13.40
CA PRO A 635 4.06 10.81 13.26
C PRO A 635 2.55 10.59 13.47
N SER A 636 2.08 9.40 13.10
CA SER A 636 0.72 8.97 13.40
C SER A 636 0.48 8.83 14.90
N THR A 637 -0.71 9.18 15.38
CA THR A 637 -1.05 9.12 16.81
C THR A 637 -0.97 7.70 17.37
N ILE A 638 -1.33 6.69 16.57
CA ILE A 638 -1.28 5.28 16.99
C ILE A 638 0.15 4.75 17.14
N GLU A 639 1.12 5.34 16.43
CA GLU A 639 2.53 4.91 16.47
C GLU A 639 3.26 5.45 17.70
N VAL A 640 2.90 6.65 18.16
CA VAL A 640 3.48 7.22 19.39
C VAL A 640 2.77 6.73 20.66
N LEU A 641 1.54 6.23 20.55
CA LEU A 641 0.71 5.80 21.67
C LEU A 641 1.43 4.84 22.65
N PRO A 642 2.10 3.75 22.21
CA PRO A 642 2.71 2.80 23.14
C PRO A 642 3.77 3.44 24.03
N SER A 643 4.56 4.37 23.48
CA SER A 643 5.60 5.09 24.22
C SER A 643 5.01 6.01 25.30
N ILE A 644 3.87 6.64 25.00
CA ILE A 644 3.17 7.52 25.94
C ILE A 644 2.46 6.71 27.01
N ALA A 645 1.74 5.64 26.65
CA ALA A 645 1.11 4.73 27.59
C ALA A 645 2.13 4.14 28.58
N THR A 646 3.30 3.76 28.08
CA THR A 646 4.42 3.27 28.89
C THR A 646 4.99 4.35 29.82
N ALA A 647 5.08 5.61 29.37
CA ALA A 647 5.57 6.71 30.21
C ALA A 647 4.57 7.06 31.33
N VAL A 648 3.27 6.99 31.04
CA VAL A 648 2.20 7.27 31.98
C VAL A 648 2.08 6.19 33.05
N ARG A 649 2.31 4.91 32.71
CA ARG A 649 2.26 3.76 33.64
C ARG A 649 0.95 3.65 34.43
N GLY A 650 -0.18 3.95 33.79
CA GLY A 650 -1.51 3.91 34.41
C GLY A 650 -1.75 4.98 35.49
N ARG A 651 -0.85 5.95 35.69
CA ARG A 651 -1.03 7.04 36.67
C ARG A 651 -2.21 7.95 36.33
N ILE A 652 -2.48 8.11 35.04
CA ILE A 652 -3.58 8.87 34.47
C ILE A 652 -4.13 8.11 33.26
N PRO A 653 -5.41 8.30 32.89
CA PRO A 653 -5.94 7.72 31.67
C PRO A 653 -5.23 8.27 30.43
N VAL A 654 -5.08 7.45 29.40
CA VAL A 654 -4.55 7.80 28.08
C VAL A 654 -5.69 7.80 27.08
N ILE A 655 -5.86 8.92 26.39
CA ILE A 655 -6.91 9.12 25.39
C ILE A 655 -6.25 9.30 24.03
N LEU A 656 -6.76 8.67 22.98
CA LEU A 656 -6.23 8.85 21.61
C LEU A 656 -7.25 9.51 20.69
N ASP A 657 -6.82 10.44 19.85
CA ASP A 657 -7.56 10.87 18.66
C ASP A 657 -6.72 10.71 17.38
N GLY A 658 -7.33 11.02 16.23
CA GLY A 658 -6.66 10.93 14.92
C GLY A 658 -6.84 9.56 14.27
N GLY A 659 -7.25 9.55 13.00
CA GLY A 659 -7.29 8.32 12.18
C GLY A 659 -8.46 7.35 12.39
N ILE A 660 -9.11 7.31 13.56
CA ILE A 660 -10.18 6.32 13.86
C ILE A 660 -11.34 6.38 12.86
N ARG A 661 -11.62 5.28 12.15
CA ARG A 661 -12.75 5.15 11.20
C ARG A 661 -13.56 3.88 11.36
N ARG A 662 -13.03 2.87 12.04
CA ARG A 662 -13.65 1.56 12.22
C ARG A 662 -13.57 1.13 13.69
N GLY A 663 -14.48 0.26 14.10
CA GLY A 663 -14.41 -0.36 15.44
C GLY A 663 -13.12 -1.15 15.67
N SER A 664 -12.50 -1.67 14.61
CA SER A 664 -11.19 -2.33 14.69
C SER A 664 -10.03 -1.36 14.93
N ASP A 665 -10.17 -0.08 14.56
CA ASP A 665 -9.18 0.95 14.90
C ASP A 665 -9.25 1.27 16.40
N VAL A 666 -10.47 1.33 16.96
CA VAL A 666 -10.69 1.48 18.41
C VAL A 666 -10.06 0.31 19.17
N PHE A 667 -10.32 -0.93 18.75
CA PHE A 667 -9.71 -2.12 19.34
C PHE A 667 -8.16 -2.03 19.38
N LYS A 668 -7.55 -1.61 18.26
CA LYS A 668 -6.08 -1.47 18.16
C LYS A 668 -5.55 -0.39 19.10
N ALA A 669 -6.23 0.74 19.22
CA ALA A 669 -5.84 1.79 20.17
C ALA A 669 -5.90 1.30 21.62
N LEU A 670 -6.98 0.59 21.99
CA LEU A 670 -7.11 -0.01 23.32
C LEU A 670 -5.99 -1.03 23.59
N ALA A 671 -5.72 -1.92 22.64
CA ALA A 671 -4.66 -2.91 22.76
C ALA A 671 -3.26 -2.29 22.94
N LEU A 672 -3.04 -1.10 22.39
CA LEU A 672 -1.78 -0.35 22.49
C LEU A 672 -1.71 0.59 23.70
N GLY A 673 -2.71 0.55 24.60
CA GLY A 673 -2.67 1.24 25.88
C GLY A 673 -3.45 2.55 25.95
N ALA A 674 -4.36 2.82 25.01
CA ALA A 674 -5.38 3.84 25.21
C ALA A 674 -6.50 3.30 26.13
N ASP A 675 -7.04 4.12 27.02
CA ASP A 675 -8.22 3.82 27.83
C ASP A 675 -9.52 4.27 27.12
N PHE A 676 -9.39 5.21 26.18
CA PHE A 676 -10.51 5.87 25.51
C PHE A 676 -10.06 6.47 24.18
N VAL A 677 -10.97 6.60 23.20
CA VAL A 677 -10.68 7.32 21.95
C VAL A 677 -11.66 8.45 21.69
N LEU A 678 -11.21 9.48 20.97
CA LEU A 678 -12.07 10.58 20.51
C LEU A 678 -12.20 10.56 18.98
N VAL A 679 -13.44 10.66 18.48
CA VAL A 679 -13.76 10.74 17.04
C VAL A 679 -14.19 12.15 16.66
N GLY A 680 -13.52 12.73 15.66
CA GLY A 680 -13.81 14.08 15.14
C GLY A 680 -14.58 14.04 13.83
N ARG A 681 -13.87 13.98 12.70
CA ARG A 681 -14.43 14.00 11.34
C ARG A 681 -15.65 13.07 11.12
N PRO A 682 -15.66 11.79 11.57
CA PRO A 682 -16.84 10.94 11.44
C PRO A 682 -18.13 11.56 11.99
N VAL A 683 -18.07 12.24 13.12
CA VAL A 683 -19.23 12.91 13.73
C VAL A 683 -19.74 14.05 12.86
N LEU A 684 -18.83 14.83 12.26
CA LEU A 684 -19.19 15.88 11.31
C LEU A 684 -19.83 15.32 10.04
N TRP A 685 -19.42 14.13 9.60
CA TRP A 685 -20.03 13.45 8.47
C TRP A 685 -21.44 12.95 8.81
N GLY A 686 -21.63 12.40 10.01
CA GLY A 686 -22.95 12.02 10.51
C GLY A 686 -23.89 13.23 10.60
N LEU A 687 -23.39 14.33 11.15
CA LEU A 687 -24.15 15.58 11.26
C LEU A 687 -24.60 16.13 9.89
N ALA A 688 -23.75 16.00 8.87
CA ALA A 688 -24.09 16.39 7.50
C ALA A 688 -25.03 15.42 6.79
N TYR A 689 -24.99 14.14 7.17
CA TYR A 689 -25.86 13.11 6.64
C TYR A 689 -27.30 13.29 7.13
N ASP A 690 -27.52 13.40 8.45
CA ASP A 690 -28.87 13.48 9.02
C ASP A 690 -28.91 14.06 10.45
N GLY A 691 -28.21 15.17 10.70
CA GLY A 691 -28.29 15.87 11.98
C GLY A 691 -27.94 14.97 13.18
N GLN A 692 -28.79 14.97 14.21
CA GLN A 692 -28.66 14.10 15.38
C GLN A 692 -28.62 12.61 15.01
N GLN A 693 -29.58 12.14 14.19
CA GLN A 693 -29.70 10.72 13.81
C GLN A 693 -28.45 10.22 13.08
N GLY A 694 -27.84 11.06 12.24
CA GLY A 694 -26.61 10.71 11.56
C GLY A 694 -25.41 10.61 12.52
N VAL A 695 -25.33 11.45 13.56
CA VAL A 695 -24.31 11.34 14.60
C VAL A 695 -24.50 10.07 15.44
N GLU A 696 -25.74 9.76 15.82
CA GLU A 696 -26.07 8.51 16.51
C GLU A 696 -25.67 7.30 15.67
N ARG A 697 -25.97 7.33 14.37
CA ARG A 697 -25.60 6.27 13.43
C ARG A 697 -24.10 6.03 13.38
N VAL A 698 -23.29 7.10 13.32
CA VAL A 698 -21.83 6.98 13.32
C VAL A 698 -21.33 6.25 14.57
N LEU A 699 -21.85 6.61 15.74
CA LEU A 699 -21.45 6.00 17.01
C LEU A 699 -21.91 4.54 17.12
N GLN A 700 -23.13 4.24 16.69
CA GLN A 700 -23.68 2.86 16.63
C GLN A 700 -22.90 1.97 15.66
N ILE A 701 -22.47 2.49 14.50
CA ILE A 701 -21.61 1.76 13.57
C ILE A 701 -20.30 1.38 14.27
N LEU A 702 -19.63 2.35 14.91
CA LEU A 702 -18.36 2.11 15.60
C LEU A 702 -18.51 1.13 16.77
N GLU A 703 -19.57 1.24 17.56
CA GLU A 703 -19.92 0.31 18.63
C GLU A 703 -20.08 -1.12 18.09
N ARG A 704 -20.94 -1.31 17.10
CA ARG A 704 -21.23 -2.61 16.49
C ARG A 704 -19.97 -3.23 15.90
N GLU A 705 -19.14 -2.42 15.25
CA GLU A 705 -17.86 -2.88 14.70
C GLU A 705 -16.86 -3.25 15.79
N LEU A 706 -16.81 -2.50 16.90
CA LEU A 706 -15.93 -2.80 18.03
C LEU A 706 -16.37 -4.11 18.70
N ALA A 707 -17.65 -4.24 19.04
CA ALA A 707 -18.20 -5.45 19.64
C ALA A 707 -17.92 -6.69 18.77
N ARG A 708 -18.14 -6.58 17.44
CA ARG A 708 -17.81 -7.64 16.49
C ARG A 708 -16.31 -7.95 16.46
N THR A 709 -15.46 -6.92 16.47
CA THR A 709 -14.00 -7.09 16.48
C THR A 709 -13.54 -7.79 17.75
N MET A 710 -14.06 -7.40 18.92
CA MET A 710 -13.78 -8.03 20.21
C MET A 710 -14.19 -9.51 20.20
N ALA A 711 -15.42 -9.82 19.77
CA ALA A 711 -15.89 -11.20 19.65
C ALA A 711 -14.96 -12.05 18.76
N LEU A 712 -14.62 -11.55 17.56
CA LEU A 712 -13.74 -12.25 16.62
C LEU A 712 -12.28 -12.34 17.12
N ALA A 713 -11.85 -11.41 17.96
CA ALA A 713 -10.55 -11.45 18.62
C ALA A 713 -10.53 -12.41 19.83
N GLY A 714 -11.68 -12.93 20.26
CA GLY A 714 -11.80 -13.81 21.43
C GLY A 714 -11.82 -13.05 22.76
N VAL A 715 -12.37 -11.84 22.77
CA VAL A 715 -12.44 -10.95 23.93
C VAL A 715 -13.88 -10.55 24.21
N SER A 716 -14.33 -10.71 25.45
CA SER A 716 -15.70 -10.37 25.87
C SER A 716 -15.82 -9.04 26.62
N ARG A 717 -14.72 -8.45 27.11
CA ARG A 717 -14.74 -7.16 27.82
C ARG A 717 -13.60 -6.24 27.39
N VAL A 718 -13.82 -4.93 27.37
CA VAL A 718 -12.79 -3.94 26.97
C VAL A 718 -11.50 -4.06 27.78
N VAL A 719 -11.61 -4.30 29.10
CA VAL A 719 -10.45 -4.47 30.00
C VAL A 719 -9.52 -5.63 29.62
N ASP A 720 -10.03 -6.61 28.87
CA ASP A 720 -9.25 -7.78 28.46
C ASP A 720 -8.50 -7.54 27.12
N VAL A 721 -8.72 -6.40 26.45
CA VAL A 721 -8.00 -5.99 25.23
C VAL A 721 -6.59 -5.53 25.59
N ASN A 722 -5.56 -6.16 25.04
CA ASN A 722 -4.16 -5.88 25.36
C ASN A 722 -3.22 -6.11 24.17
N GLY A 723 -1.95 -5.71 24.32
CA GLY A 723 -0.95 -5.72 23.25
C GLY A 723 -0.63 -7.10 22.66
N GLU A 724 -0.92 -8.20 23.35
CA GLU A 724 -0.73 -9.55 22.80
C GLU A 724 -1.73 -9.90 21.68
N LEU A 725 -2.81 -9.14 21.57
CA LEU A 725 -3.86 -9.31 20.56
C LEU A 725 -3.59 -8.51 19.29
N VAL A 726 -2.49 -7.78 19.24
CA VAL A 726 -2.09 -7.01 18.06
C VAL A 726 -0.63 -7.32 17.74
N GLY A 727 -0.30 -7.33 16.45
CA GLY A 727 1.08 -7.34 16.00
C GLY A 727 1.26 -6.56 14.72
N VAL A 728 2.50 -6.41 14.29
CA VAL A 728 2.86 -5.69 13.06
C VAL A 728 3.24 -6.69 12.00
N ARG A 729 2.76 -6.48 10.77
CA ARG A 729 3.23 -7.26 9.63
C ARG A 729 4.75 -7.08 9.49
N ARG A 730 5.52 -8.18 9.47
CA ARG A 730 6.96 -8.09 9.18
C ARG A 730 7.17 -7.52 7.77
N GLU A 731 7.85 -6.40 7.65
CA GLU A 731 8.27 -5.86 6.36
C GLU A 731 9.63 -6.47 5.96
N GLY A 732 9.69 -7.14 4.81
CA GLY A 732 10.86 -7.89 4.31
C GLY A 732 10.53 -9.32 3.83
N TYR A 733 11.57 -10.14 3.55
CA TYR A 733 11.47 -11.55 3.08
C TYR A 733 10.94 -12.55 4.14
N GLY A 734 10.22 -12.10 5.17
CA GLY A 734 9.71 -12.95 6.25
C GLY A 734 8.19 -13.08 6.21
N PHE A 735 7.69 -14.32 6.20
CA PHE A 735 6.32 -14.63 6.60
C PHE A 735 6.17 -14.39 8.13
N GLY A 736 5.01 -13.87 8.56
CA GLY A 736 4.64 -13.78 9.98
C GLY A 736 4.32 -12.38 10.49
N ILE A 737 3.70 -12.35 11.67
CA ILE A 737 3.39 -11.15 12.44
C ILE A 737 4.44 -11.02 13.54
N ALA A 738 5.14 -9.88 13.61
CA ALA A 738 5.99 -9.57 14.74
C ALA A 738 5.14 -9.13 15.93
N LYS A 739 5.51 -9.59 17.13
CA LYS A 739 5.02 -8.93 18.35
C LYS A 739 5.53 -7.49 18.35
N LEU A 740 4.66 -6.58 18.80
CA LEU A 740 4.96 -5.16 18.96
C LEU A 740 6.07 -4.94 19.99
#